data_AF-A0A8H6QMC5-F1
#
_entry.id   AF-A0A8H6QMC5-F1
#
_cell.length_a   1.000
_cell.length_b   1.000
_cell.length_c   1.000
_cell.angle_alpha   90.00
_cell.angle_beta   90.00
_cell.angle_gamma   90.00
#
_symmetry.space_group_name_H-M   'P 1'
#
loop_
_entity.id
_entity.type
_entity.pdbx_description
1 polymer ?
#
loop_
_entity_poly.entity_id
_entity_poly.type
_entity_poly.pdbx_seq_one_letter_code
_entity_poly.pdbx_strand_id
1 'polypeptide(L)'
;MPGWYHQLRSRQTQKSISKLLSIPPEMQESAPLSPSPPTAGQISDARFVHTSNWDIELHHSLTNSVPVRNLSLLSVPIFWNPSKLEALDRDLLEYFCCVASTSLATFGHDATALGNILVRIALQGSAAVLQALLAFSSLHRYGLQSQALELKIAALGSLAKGSAAPSLCAKTTMQHIAAGMLLCSFEVHQSSYTSDQWMFYLGGVKTVLNASSTETLRQLGLDMAVLLDWVHYHNVLARFSLLHWKREGVPELPSTPTDLLCSQVSNLPPPIFSMLNLLSQVCDAVSSGAIPPETSDNMDDYKCFLEVLDWRIRRLSIPKVPDDEDPISDDATLVMQLYQLAILLFLNRSFEGLILQPIRTQQHIGRAFAILHRLSSCKQQFPIFVVGCEARTDEQRAVVLDVISRTEKMSSSRSLDYCKRILQAVWAQDDLANGNNISYRDKLTLIGAGIQLAPNATRLLQHWGVLEEVLKYADRPESGTFRSYRGDVLAQSPPVSHPNLVSKAPYLMIHRADLLRALLSGTGNLGIEIKLGSEVKEIDFNKPSLRLATGEVYEADLILGADGERSRCRGRLLGREDPPYSPGDVVYRISVPTKDITEGHLAWDLKRRSSVNFWMGSGGHVVTYPIQHDMLNVVLIYAEGASGKVMYGPQRADIEDFRSKISDWDPLLHELINVEGSVCTKWTLFQIHEPVQWRHENGRFVLIGDAAHAILPCLAQGAAQAFEDAGVLGGIFSQSVGHDQIPDALRVFEEVRKPRASEVRRRTLDQKAMFALANGPEQEERDAKLRAGADYGLFEWLWGYDAAKSGREAWERFLTESHENGIKPRNGI
;
A
#
# COMPACT_ATOMS: atom_id res chain seq x y z
N MET A 1 -47.28 14.40 -2.99
CA MET A 1 -48.22 13.34 -3.44
C MET A 1 -49.54 13.99 -3.81
N PRO A 2 -50.40 13.37 -4.64
CA PRO A 2 -50.19 12.27 -5.61
C PRO A 2 -50.62 12.67 -7.07
N GLY A 3 -50.31 11.89 -8.11
CA GLY A 3 -50.70 12.29 -9.48
C GLY A 3 -50.29 11.44 -10.72
N TRP A 4 -50.48 10.12 -10.70
CA TRP A 4 -50.83 9.24 -11.85
C TRP A 4 -50.20 9.42 -13.27
N TYR A 5 -49.31 8.47 -13.62
CA TYR A 5 -49.33 7.52 -14.77
C TYR A 5 -49.84 7.87 -16.21
N HIS A 6 -49.21 7.20 -17.20
CA HIS A 6 -49.48 7.15 -18.66
C HIS A 6 -49.13 8.42 -19.48
N GLN A 7 -48.68 8.34 -20.74
CA GLN A 7 -48.48 7.23 -21.72
C GLN A 7 -46.98 7.19 -22.18
N LEU A 8 -46.45 6.53 -23.24
CA LEU A 8 -46.95 5.77 -24.41
C LEU A 8 -45.95 4.61 -24.76
N ARG A 9 -45.64 4.33 -26.04
CA ARG A 9 -44.67 3.31 -26.54
C ARG A 9 -44.17 3.60 -27.97
N SER A 10 -42.87 3.38 -28.23
CA SER A 10 -42.30 2.78 -29.47
C SER A 10 -40.81 2.48 -29.22
N ARG A 11 -40.12 1.39 -29.61
CA ARG A 11 -40.16 0.41 -30.73
C ARG A 11 -39.53 0.85 -32.07
N GLN A 12 -38.19 0.76 -32.15
CA GLN A 12 -37.32 0.48 -33.32
C GLN A 12 -35.85 0.43 -32.82
N THR A 13 -34.88 -0.33 -33.33
CA THR A 13 -34.88 -1.68 -33.97
C THR A 13 -33.46 -2.24 -33.90
N GLN A 14 -33.25 -3.50 -33.52
CA GLN A 14 -31.98 -4.20 -33.77
C GLN A 14 -31.93 -4.67 -35.23
N LYS A 15 -30.80 -4.45 -35.93
CA LYS A 15 -30.33 -5.27 -37.07
C LYS A 15 -28.91 -4.90 -37.47
N SER A 16 -28.18 -5.90 -38.00
CA SER A 16 -26.78 -5.82 -38.47
C SER A 16 -25.76 -5.67 -37.33
N ILE A 17 -24.54 -6.23 -37.39
CA ILE A 17 -23.87 -6.99 -38.47
C ILE A 17 -23.37 -8.34 -37.91
N SER A 18 -23.67 -9.45 -38.62
CA SER A 18 -23.06 -10.77 -38.41
C SER A 18 -22.53 -11.34 -39.73
N LYS A 19 -21.47 -10.70 -40.24
CA LYS A 19 -20.67 -11.02 -41.44
C LYS A 19 -19.30 -10.34 -41.23
N LEU A 20 -18.14 -10.93 -41.50
CA LEU A 20 -17.82 -12.24 -42.09
C LEU A 20 -16.75 -12.98 -41.27
N LEU A 21 -16.74 -14.31 -41.35
CA LEU A 21 -15.57 -15.16 -41.11
C LEU A 21 -15.37 -16.01 -42.37
N SER A 22 -14.23 -15.86 -43.05
CA SER A 22 -13.83 -16.70 -44.19
C SER A 22 -12.36 -16.49 -44.54
N ILE A 23 -11.59 -17.58 -44.59
CA ILE A 23 -10.15 -17.65 -44.89
C ILE A 23 -9.98 -18.22 -46.31
N PRO A 24 -8.91 -17.87 -47.05
CA PRO A 24 -8.17 -18.90 -47.80
C PRO A 24 -6.63 -18.83 -47.62
N PRO A 25 -5.89 -19.93 -47.89
CA PRO A 25 -4.43 -20.05 -47.70
C PRO A 25 -3.63 -20.10 -49.02
N GLU A 26 -2.29 -20.10 -48.93
CA GLU A 26 -1.34 -21.04 -49.60
C GLU A 26 0.11 -20.51 -49.68
N MET A 27 1.08 -21.28 -49.17
CA MET A 27 2.26 -21.80 -49.90
C MET A 27 3.09 -22.72 -48.98
N GLN A 28 3.87 -23.62 -49.56
CA GLN A 28 4.67 -24.66 -48.87
C GLN A 28 6.13 -24.68 -49.41
N GLU A 29 6.95 -25.60 -48.86
CA GLU A 29 8.36 -25.86 -49.19
C GLU A 29 9.37 -24.83 -48.61
N SER A 30 10.55 -25.19 -48.08
CA SER A 30 11.17 -26.51 -47.81
C SER A 30 12.14 -26.42 -46.61
N ALA A 31 12.48 -27.55 -45.97
CA ALA A 31 13.49 -27.65 -44.90
C ALA A 31 14.80 -28.31 -45.41
N PRO A 32 15.95 -28.10 -44.74
CA PRO A 32 16.44 -29.20 -43.87
C PRO A 32 17.29 -28.83 -42.62
N LEU A 33 17.23 -29.72 -41.61
CA LEU A 33 18.30 -30.14 -40.68
C LEU A 33 19.03 -29.13 -39.75
N SER A 34 18.51 -29.02 -38.51
CA SER A 34 19.15 -29.27 -37.18
C SER A 34 20.69 -29.24 -36.96
N PRO A 35 21.20 -28.99 -35.72
CA PRO A 35 20.58 -28.38 -34.52
C PRO A 35 21.42 -27.27 -33.82
N SER A 36 20.83 -26.54 -32.87
CA SER A 36 21.51 -25.62 -31.92
C SER A 36 20.65 -25.36 -30.67
N PRO A 37 21.24 -24.91 -29.53
CA PRO A 37 20.59 -25.00 -28.21
C PRO A 37 19.39 -24.04 -28.02
N PRO A 38 18.51 -24.30 -27.02
CA PRO A 38 17.33 -23.49 -26.75
C PRO A 38 17.72 -22.04 -26.38
N THR A 39 17.40 -21.10 -27.27
CA THR A 39 17.45 -19.67 -27.00
C THR A 39 16.48 -19.30 -25.87
N ALA A 40 16.87 -18.33 -25.04
CA ALA A 40 16.09 -17.88 -23.90
C ALA A 40 14.63 -17.57 -24.27
N GLY A 41 13.69 -18.08 -23.46
CA GLY A 41 12.27 -17.80 -23.63
C GLY A 41 11.98 -16.29 -23.51
N GLN A 42 11.07 -15.78 -24.33
CA GLN A 42 10.70 -14.38 -24.33
C GLN A 42 10.09 -13.99 -22.98
N ILE A 43 10.77 -13.09 -22.25
CA ILE A 43 10.29 -12.55 -20.96
C ILE A 43 9.15 -11.56 -21.24
N SER A 44 7.93 -12.09 -21.33
CA SER A 44 6.71 -11.29 -21.55
C SER A 44 6.28 -10.54 -20.30
N ASP A 45 6.08 -9.22 -20.41
CA ASP A 45 5.44 -8.35 -19.40
C ASP A 45 6.07 -8.32 -17.99
N ALA A 46 7.40 -8.47 -17.91
CA ALA A 46 8.15 -8.10 -16.71
C ALA A 46 8.14 -6.58 -16.50
N ARG A 47 7.12 -6.07 -15.80
CA ARG A 47 7.02 -4.65 -15.43
C ARG A 47 8.11 -4.29 -14.41
N PHE A 48 9.10 -3.53 -14.87
CA PHE A 48 10.18 -2.96 -14.06
C PHE A 48 9.64 -2.07 -12.91
N VAL A 49 10.49 -1.80 -11.93
CA VAL A 49 10.13 -1.10 -10.69
C VAL A 49 10.10 0.40 -10.91
N HIS A 50 8.92 1.03 -10.84
CA HIS A 50 8.80 2.48 -10.96
C HIS A 50 9.08 3.20 -9.62
N THR A 51 10.31 3.69 -9.43
CA THR A 51 10.66 4.58 -8.31
C THR A 51 9.92 5.92 -8.43
N SER A 52 9.19 6.33 -7.39
CA SER A 52 8.41 7.56 -7.36
C SER A 52 8.96 8.62 -6.39
N ASN A 53 8.45 9.85 -6.41
CA ASN A 53 8.80 10.87 -5.42
C ASN A 53 8.50 10.43 -3.98
N TRP A 54 7.50 9.56 -3.77
CA TRP A 54 7.24 9.00 -2.44
C TRP A 54 8.36 8.06 -1.99
N ASP A 55 8.95 7.30 -2.93
CA ASP A 55 10.09 6.43 -2.64
C ASP A 55 11.35 7.25 -2.28
N ILE A 56 11.55 8.41 -2.93
CA ILE A 56 12.66 9.34 -2.64
C ILE A 56 12.49 9.98 -1.25
N GLU A 57 11.28 10.44 -0.93
CA GLU A 57 10.91 10.93 0.40
C GLU A 57 11.16 9.86 1.48
N LEU A 58 10.76 8.62 1.22
CA LEU A 58 10.98 7.50 2.12
C LEU A 58 12.47 7.19 2.30
N HIS A 59 13.23 7.08 1.21
CA HIS A 59 14.66 6.78 1.25
C HIS A 59 15.39 7.77 2.18
N HIS A 60 15.13 9.07 2.04
CA HIS A 60 15.69 10.09 2.90
C HIS A 60 15.17 10.06 4.35
N SER A 61 13.97 9.53 4.61
CA SER A 61 13.50 9.27 5.99
C SER A 61 14.30 8.13 6.62
N LEU A 62 14.58 7.07 5.86
CA LEU A 62 15.24 5.86 6.30
C LEU A 62 16.75 6.05 6.57
N THR A 63 17.45 6.84 5.74
CA THR A 63 18.89 7.12 5.96
C THR A 63 19.19 8.01 7.17
N ASN A 64 18.19 8.66 7.75
CA ASN A 64 18.35 9.57 8.89
C ASN A 64 18.20 8.91 10.27
N SER A 65 18.23 7.56 10.33
CA SER A 65 18.50 6.77 11.53
C SER A 65 17.57 7.03 12.73
N VAL A 66 16.27 6.78 12.56
CA VAL A 66 15.29 6.84 13.66
C VAL A 66 14.50 5.52 13.76
N PRO A 67 14.30 4.94 14.97
CA PRO A 67 13.76 3.58 15.10
C PRO A 67 12.32 3.44 14.61
N VAL A 68 12.09 2.52 13.66
CA VAL A 68 10.75 2.26 13.11
C VAL A 68 10.17 0.97 13.70
N ARG A 69 9.10 1.09 14.50
CA ARG A 69 8.30 -0.06 14.97
C ARG A 69 6.81 0.28 15.01
N ASN A 70 5.99 -0.67 14.58
CA ASN A 70 4.53 -0.65 14.49
C ASN A 70 4.00 0.39 13.49
N LEU A 71 3.39 -0.09 12.41
CA LEU A 71 2.30 0.55 11.67
C LEU A 71 1.62 -0.59 10.89
N SER A 72 0.30 -0.52 10.71
CA SER A 72 -0.49 -1.67 10.23
C SER A 72 -1.77 -1.22 9.52
N LEU A 73 -2.26 -2.03 8.59
CA LEU A 73 -2.98 -1.52 7.40
C LEU A 73 -4.31 -2.24 7.10
N LEU A 74 -5.42 -1.46 7.02
CA LEU A 74 -6.63 -1.61 6.15
C LEU A 74 -7.77 -2.60 6.53
N SER A 75 -8.99 -2.47 5.95
CA SER A 75 -10.16 -3.42 5.86
C SER A 75 -11.56 -2.86 5.37
N VAL A 76 -11.99 -3.06 4.10
CA VAL A 76 -13.32 -2.60 3.55
C VAL A 76 -14.09 -3.58 2.61
N PRO A 77 -15.45 -3.71 2.75
CA PRO A 77 -16.44 -4.23 1.76
C PRO A 77 -17.49 -3.12 1.33
N ILE A 78 -18.53 -3.25 0.46
CA ILE A 78 -19.34 -4.35 -0.15
C ILE A 78 -19.69 -3.97 -1.65
N PHE A 79 -20.81 -4.14 -2.40
CA PHE A 79 -22.21 -4.67 -2.34
C PHE A 79 -22.76 -4.80 -3.83
N TRP A 80 -23.94 -5.34 -4.25
CA TRP A 80 -25.08 -6.04 -3.59
C TRP A 80 -25.80 -7.14 -4.45
N ASN A 81 -26.90 -6.87 -5.20
CA ASN A 81 -27.84 -7.87 -5.80
C ASN A 81 -28.64 -7.27 -7.02
N PRO A 82 -29.15 -8.04 -8.03
CA PRO A 82 -30.32 -8.94 -7.86
C PRO A 82 -30.33 -10.27 -8.69
N SER A 83 -30.63 -11.42 -8.08
CA SER A 83 -31.72 -12.38 -8.47
C SER A 83 -31.55 -13.81 -7.90
N LYS A 84 -32.63 -14.61 -7.93
CA LYS A 84 -32.72 -15.97 -7.32
C LYS A 84 -32.07 -17.06 -8.17
N LEU A 85 -31.53 -18.11 -7.52
CA LEU A 85 -31.72 -19.52 -7.92
C LEU A 85 -31.27 -20.50 -6.82
N GLU A 86 -32.11 -21.48 -6.48
CA GLU A 86 -31.76 -22.60 -5.58
C GLU A 86 -31.15 -23.76 -6.39
N ALA A 87 -29.84 -23.98 -6.24
CA ALA A 87 -29.11 -25.15 -6.76
C ALA A 87 -27.64 -25.23 -6.29
N LEU A 88 -27.03 -24.09 -5.92
CA LEU A 88 -25.57 -23.88 -5.98
C LEU A 88 -24.71 -24.77 -5.06
N ASP A 89 -25.21 -25.27 -3.93
CA ASP A 89 -24.36 -25.97 -2.95
C ASP A 89 -23.68 -27.22 -3.52
N ARG A 90 -24.27 -27.86 -4.54
CA ARG A 90 -23.64 -28.99 -5.24
C ARG A 90 -22.50 -28.53 -6.15
N ASP A 91 -22.70 -27.48 -6.93
CA ASP A 91 -21.72 -26.91 -7.86
C ASP A 91 -20.50 -26.32 -7.11
N LEU A 92 -20.74 -25.68 -5.95
CA LEU A 92 -19.69 -25.21 -5.06
C LEU A 92 -18.93 -26.36 -4.38
N LEU A 93 -19.61 -27.43 -3.95
CA LEU A 93 -18.95 -28.62 -3.37
C LEU A 93 -18.12 -29.37 -4.42
N GLU A 94 -18.63 -29.55 -5.64
CA GLU A 94 -17.92 -30.17 -6.76
C GLU A 94 -16.70 -29.33 -7.16
N TYR A 95 -16.85 -28.01 -7.22
CA TYR A 95 -15.72 -27.07 -7.43
C TYR A 95 -14.69 -27.10 -6.30
N PHE A 96 -15.08 -27.37 -5.04
CA PHE A 96 -14.11 -27.59 -3.97
C PHE A 96 -13.28 -28.85 -4.22
N CYS A 97 -13.95 -29.98 -4.51
CA CYS A 97 -13.31 -31.27 -4.77
C CYS A 97 -12.35 -31.21 -5.97
N CYS A 98 -12.72 -30.50 -7.04
CA CYS A 98 -11.96 -30.48 -8.29
C CYS A 98 -10.97 -29.30 -8.42
N VAL A 99 -11.20 -28.18 -7.71
CA VAL A 99 -10.42 -26.94 -7.87
C VAL A 99 -10.04 -26.31 -6.53
N ALA A 100 -10.99 -25.77 -5.77
CA ALA A 100 -10.67 -24.84 -4.68
C ALA A 100 -9.87 -25.48 -3.54
N SER A 101 -10.06 -26.77 -3.23
CA SER A 101 -9.24 -27.47 -2.23
C SER A 101 -7.74 -27.40 -2.53
N THR A 102 -7.35 -27.37 -3.81
CA THR A 102 -5.95 -27.34 -4.24
C THR A 102 -5.28 -25.96 -4.09
N SER A 103 -6.02 -24.91 -3.68
CA SER A 103 -5.48 -23.59 -3.32
C SER A 103 -5.36 -23.35 -1.81
N LEU A 104 -5.78 -24.31 -0.97
CA LEU A 104 -5.53 -24.28 0.47
C LEU A 104 -4.01 -24.27 0.73
N ALA A 105 -3.53 -23.28 1.48
CA ALA A 105 -2.11 -23.13 1.74
C ALA A 105 -1.63 -24.21 2.73
N THR A 106 -0.81 -25.14 2.24
CA THR A 106 -0.15 -26.22 2.99
C THR A 106 1.37 -26.19 2.78
N PHE A 107 2.10 -26.96 3.59
CA PHE A 107 3.49 -27.31 3.35
C PHE A 107 3.71 -28.75 3.84
N GLY A 108 4.26 -29.62 2.99
CA GLY A 108 4.48 -31.05 3.28
C GLY A 108 3.27 -31.98 3.10
N HIS A 109 2.04 -31.47 3.19
CA HIS A 109 0.81 -32.23 2.86
C HIS A 109 0.22 -31.79 1.52
N ASP A 110 -0.26 -32.75 0.73
CA ASP A 110 -1.05 -32.48 -0.47
C ASP A 110 -2.38 -31.78 -0.08
N ALA A 111 -2.65 -30.65 -0.74
CA ALA A 111 -3.87 -29.88 -0.54
C ALA A 111 -5.12 -30.64 -0.99
N THR A 112 -5.01 -31.57 -1.94
CA THR A 112 -6.10 -32.45 -2.39
C THR A 112 -6.45 -33.48 -1.32
N ALA A 113 -5.46 -34.11 -0.68
CA ALA A 113 -5.65 -35.01 0.46
C ALA A 113 -6.30 -34.29 1.65
N LEU A 114 -5.87 -33.06 1.96
CA LEU A 114 -6.53 -32.19 2.96
C LEU A 114 -7.98 -31.87 2.55
N GLY A 115 -8.22 -31.50 1.29
CA GLY A 115 -9.57 -31.27 0.75
C GLY A 115 -10.49 -32.48 0.94
N ASN A 116 -9.99 -33.68 0.63
CA ASN A 116 -10.71 -34.93 0.83
C ASN A 116 -11.04 -35.22 2.30
N ILE A 117 -10.16 -34.87 3.25
CA ILE A 117 -10.44 -34.94 4.70
C ILE A 117 -11.58 -33.97 5.07
N LEU A 118 -11.51 -32.72 4.61
CA LEU A 118 -12.52 -31.70 4.89
C LEU A 118 -13.91 -32.07 4.31
N VAL A 119 -13.94 -32.62 3.10
CA VAL A 119 -15.17 -33.17 2.47
C VAL A 119 -15.72 -34.36 3.28
N ARG A 120 -14.88 -35.29 3.74
CA ARG A 120 -15.33 -36.39 4.63
C ARG A 120 -15.98 -35.84 5.90
N ILE A 121 -15.36 -34.86 6.56
CA ILE A 121 -15.87 -34.29 7.82
C ILE A 121 -17.19 -33.54 7.60
N ALA A 122 -17.33 -32.81 6.48
CA ALA A 122 -18.58 -32.18 6.07
C ALA A 122 -19.71 -33.21 5.88
N LEU A 123 -19.47 -34.24 5.05
CA LEU A 123 -20.44 -35.29 4.73
C LEU A 123 -20.80 -36.19 5.93
N GLN A 124 -19.93 -36.29 6.94
CA GLN A 124 -20.23 -36.94 8.23
C GLN A 124 -21.15 -36.11 9.16
N GLY A 125 -21.88 -35.14 8.62
CA GLY A 125 -22.91 -34.35 9.30
C GLY A 125 -22.43 -33.05 9.93
N SER A 126 -21.31 -32.48 9.48
CA SER A 126 -20.83 -31.18 10.00
C SER A 126 -21.32 -30.01 9.15
N ALA A 127 -22.43 -29.39 9.58
CA ALA A 127 -22.96 -28.18 8.95
C ALA A 127 -21.91 -27.04 8.91
N ALA A 128 -21.15 -26.86 10.00
CA ALA A 128 -20.09 -25.86 10.10
C ALA A 128 -18.99 -26.05 9.03
N VAL A 129 -18.46 -27.28 8.87
CA VAL A 129 -17.41 -27.57 7.89
C VAL A 129 -17.94 -27.47 6.47
N LEU A 130 -19.16 -27.98 6.21
CA LEU A 130 -19.81 -27.84 4.91
C LEU A 130 -20.00 -26.37 4.53
N GLN A 131 -20.53 -25.54 5.42
CA GLN A 131 -20.78 -24.12 5.16
C GLN A 131 -19.47 -23.33 4.97
N ALA A 132 -18.43 -23.61 5.76
CA ALA A 132 -17.11 -22.97 5.60
C ALA A 132 -16.43 -23.38 4.27
N LEU A 133 -16.58 -24.64 3.87
CA LEU A 133 -16.09 -25.18 2.60
C LEU A 133 -16.79 -24.51 1.40
N LEU A 134 -18.12 -24.40 1.44
CA LEU A 134 -18.91 -23.73 0.42
C LEU A 134 -18.59 -22.22 0.36
N ALA A 135 -18.41 -21.56 1.51
CA ALA A 135 -17.99 -20.16 1.59
C ALA A 135 -16.64 -19.94 0.90
N PHE A 136 -15.63 -20.75 1.23
CA PHE A 136 -14.30 -20.70 0.62
C PHE A 136 -14.37 -20.94 -0.89
N SER A 137 -15.22 -21.88 -1.33
CA SER A 137 -15.43 -22.19 -2.75
C SER A 137 -16.09 -21.05 -3.52
N SER A 138 -17.07 -20.38 -2.91
CA SER A 138 -17.72 -19.19 -3.48
C SER A 138 -16.74 -18.03 -3.61
N LEU A 139 -15.92 -17.78 -2.58
CA LEU A 139 -14.84 -16.79 -2.61
C LEU A 139 -13.81 -17.09 -3.72
N HIS A 140 -13.35 -18.34 -3.82
CA HIS A 140 -12.37 -18.78 -4.81
C HIS A 140 -12.89 -18.72 -6.26
N ARG A 141 -14.20 -18.85 -6.47
CA ARG A 141 -14.80 -18.90 -7.81
C ARG A 141 -15.32 -17.54 -8.29
N TYR A 142 -15.79 -16.69 -7.39
CA TYR A 142 -16.57 -15.48 -7.71
C TYR A 142 -16.08 -14.20 -6.99
N GLY A 143 -15.02 -14.30 -6.18
CA GLY A 143 -14.58 -13.21 -5.30
C GLY A 143 -15.51 -13.01 -4.11
N LEU A 144 -15.34 -11.90 -3.38
CA LEU A 144 -16.09 -11.62 -2.16
C LEU A 144 -17.52 -11.15 -2.49
N GLN A 145 -18.43 -12.11 -2.66
CA GLN A 145 -19.86 -11.89 -2.97
C GLN A 145 -20.75 -12.13 -1.74
N SER A 146 -22.04 -11.74 -1.82
CA SER A 146 -22.98 -11.91 -0.69
C SER A 146 -23.12 -13.38 -0.28
N GLN A 147 -23.20 -14.31 -1.23
CA GLN A 147 -23.29 -15.75 -0.96
C GLN A 147 -22.09 -16.27 -0.15
N ALA A 148 -20.87 -15.81 -0.46
CA ALA A 148 -19.66 -16.20 0.27
C ALA A 148 -19.73 -15.73 1.73
N LEU A 149 -20.27 -14.54 1.99
CA LEU A 149 -20.50 -13.99 3.32
C LEU A 149 -21.66 -14.68 4.04
N GLU A 150 -22.77 -14.98 3.36
CA GLU A 150 -23.93 -15.70 3.92
C GLU A 150 -23.53 -17.12 4.37
N LEU A 151 -22.75 -17.84 3.56
CA LEU A 151 -22.19 -19.15 3.89
C LEU A 151 -21.18 -19.08 5.05
N LYS A 152 -20.32 -18.04 5.08
CA LYS A 152 -19.43 -17.77 6.22
C LYS A 152 -20.22 -17.54 7.52
N ILE A 153 -21.25 -16.70 7.49
CA ILE A 153 -22.14 -16.42 8.63
C ILE A 153 -22.87 -17.69 9.09
N ALA A 154 -23.35 -18.51 8.15
CA ALA A 154 -23.97 -19.79 8.47
C ALA A 154 -22.99 -20.74 9.19
N ALA A 155 -21.74 -20.85 8.71
CA ALA A 155 -20.70 -21.65 9.34
C ALA A 155 -20.40 -21.20 10.78
N LEU A 156 -20.32 -19.88 11.01
CA LEU A 156 -20.14 -19.30 12.34
C LEU A 156 -21.35 -19.60 13.25
N GLY A 157 -22.56 -19.48 12.74
CA GLY A 157 -23.79 -19.83 13.46
C GLY A 157 -23.91 -21.33 13.77
N SER A 158 -23.29 -22.20 12.97
CA SER A 158 -23.17 -23.64 13.24
C SER A 158 -22.08 -23.95 14.27
N LEU A 159 -20.94 -23.25 14.23
CA LEU A 159 -19.88 -23.35 15.25
C LEU A 159 -20.38 -22.92 16.64
N ALA A 160 -21.04 -21.77 16.73
CA ALA A 160 -21.56 -21.23 18.00
C ALA A 160 -22.58 -22.17 18.67
N LYS A 161 -23.32 -22.97 17.89
CA LYS A 161 -24.21 -24.03 18.39
C LYS A 161 -23.44 -25.27 18.85
N GLY A 162 -22.31 -25.59 18.22
CA GLY A 162 -21.43 -26.69 18.60
C GLY A 162 -20.61 -26.42 19.87
N SER A 163 -20.25 -25.17 20.14
CA SER A 163 -19.45 -24.76 21.29
C SER A 163 -20.22 -24.63 22.61
N ALA A 164 -21.52 -24.94 22.64
CA ALA A 164 -22.36 -24.86 23.84
C ALA A 164 -22.24 -26.08 24.79
N ALA A 165 -21.45 -27.10 24.43
CA ALA A 165 -21.23 -28.29 25.26
C ALA A 165 -20.07 -28.08 26.26
N PRO A 166 -20.21 -28.51 27.54
CA PRO A 166 -19.19 -28.28 28.57
C PRO A 166 -17.91 -29.12 28.40
N SER A 167 -17.91 -30.08 27.48
CA SER A 167 -16.70 -30.73 26.97
C SER A 167 -16.89 -31.13 25.51
N LEU A 168 -15.86 -30.92 24.69
CA LEU A 168 -15.85 -31.33 23.28
C LEU A 168 -15.38 -32.79 23.19
N CYS A 169 -16.16 -33.64 22.53
CA CYS A 169 -15.71 -34.97 22.16
C CYS A 169 -14.81 -34.91 20.93
N ALA A 170 -14.01 -35.96 20.72
CA ALA A 170 -13.06 -36.09 19.62
C ALA A 170 -13.62 -35.65 18.24
N LYS A 171 -14.81 -36.15 17.86
CA LYS A 171 -15.47 -35.79 16.60
C LYS A 171 -15.81 -34.30 16.53
N THR A 172 -16.31 -33.70 17.62
CA THR A 172 -16.62 -32.26 17.66
C THR A 172 -15.38 -31.40 17.63
N THR A 173 -14.28 -31.79 18.30
CA THR A 173 -12.98 -31.10 18.22
C THR A 173 -12.49 -31.03 16.77
N MET A 174 -12.44 -32.18 16.07
CA MET A 174 -12.04 -32.24 14.66
C MET A 174 -12.91 -31.34 13.76
N GLN A 175 -14.22 -31.32 13.98
CA GLN A 175 -15.15 -30.48 13.22
C GLN A 175 -14.92 -28.97 13.45
N HIS A 176 -14.70 -28.54 14.69
CA HIS A 176 -14.41 -27.13 15.00
C HIS A 176 -13.07 -26.68 14.39
N ILE A 177 -12.04 -27.54 14.43
CA ILE A 177 -10.72 -27.26 13.84
C ILE A 177 -10.82 -27.16 12.32
N ALA A 178 -11.48 -28.11 11.66
CA ALA A 178 -11.67 -28.11 10.21
C ALA A 178 -12.42 -26.86 9.71
N ALA A 179 -13.53 -26.48 10.37
CA ALA A 179 -14.30 -25.29 10.00
C ALA A 179 -13.55 -24.00 10.32
N GLY A 180 -12.89 -23.92 11.49
CA GLY A 180 -12.08 -22.76 11.88
C GLY A 180 -10.90 -22.52 10.93
N MET A 181 -10.22 -23.57 10.46
CA MET A 181 -9.14 -23.44 9.48
C MET A 181 -9.62 -23.13 8.06
N LEU A 182 -10.81 -23.60 7.66
CA LEU A 182 -11.46 -23.15 6.42
C LEU A 182 -11.84 -21.66 6.49
N LEU A 183 -12.34 -21.17 7.63
CA LEU A 183 -12.64 -19.76 7.86
C LEU A 183 -11.36 -18.90 7.92
N CYS A 184 -10.30 -19.39 8.55
CA CYS A 184 -8.97 -18.78 8.49
C CYS A 184 -8.47 -18.67 7.04
N SER A 185 -8.63 -19.75 6.26
CA SER A 185 -8.24 -19.78 4.84
C SER A 185 -9.08 -18.85 3.97
N PHE A 186 -10.38 -18.70 4.26
CA PHE A 186 -11.27 -17.74 3.59
C PHE A 186 -10.72 -16.31 3.75
N GLU A 187 -10.41 -15.88 4.97
CA GLU A 187 -9.86 -14.55 5.21
C GLU A 187 -8.48 -14.35 4.55
N VAL A 188 -7.59 -15.34 4.61
CA VAL A 188 -6.25 -15.31 3.97
C VAL A 188 -6.35 -15.33 2.44
N HIS A 189 -7.48 -15.70 1.85
CA HIS A 189 -7.73 -15.71 0.40
C HIS A 189 -8.50 -14.47 -0.09
N GLN A 190 -8.90 -13.53 0.78
CA GLN A 190 -9.53 -12.29 0.33
C GLN A 190 -8.56 -11.42 -0.46
N SER A 191 -9.01 -10.89 -1.60
CA SER A 191 -8.25 -10.02 -2.50
C SER A 191 -7.78 -8.70 -1.87
N SER A 192 -8.32 -8.35 -0.70
CA SER A 192 -7.96 -7.18 0.07
C SER A 192 -6.71 -7.41 0.95
N TYR A 193 -6.46 -8.63 1.43
CA TYR A 193 -5.40 -8.97 2.42
C TYR A 193 -5.48 -8.21 3.76
N THR A 194 -6.57 -7.46 3.95
CA THR A 194 -6.73 -6.45 4.99
C THR A 194 -7.30 -6.97 6.30
N SER A 195 -8.09 -8.04 6.23
CA SER A 195 -8.85 -8.55 7.38
C SER A 195 -7.91 -9.19 8.40
N ASP A 196 -7.97 -8.77 9.66
CA ASP A 196 -7.30 -9.44 10.78
C ASP A 196 -8.11 -10.63 11.34
N GLN A 197 -9.30 -10.90 10.79
CA GLN A 197 -10.21 -11.96 11.26
C GLN A 197 -9.61 -13.38 11.14
N TRP A 198 -8.63 -13.61 10.25
CA TRP A 198 -7.92 -14.90 10.19
C TRP A 198 -7.24 -15.25 11.52
N MET A 199 -6.75 -14.25 12.28
CA MET A 199 -6.14 -14.47 13.59
C MET A 199 -7.16 -14.86 14.65
N PHE A 200 -8.40 -14.38 14.56
CA PHE A 200 -9.48 -14.80 15.45
C PHE A 200 -9.90 -16.25 15.17
N TYR A 201 -9.89 -16.68 13.90
CA TYR A 201 -10.16 -18.07 13.54
C TYR A 201 -9.03 -19.01 13.95
N LEU A 202 -7.77 -18.65 13.67
CA LEU A 202 -6.59 -19.41 14.11
C LEU A 202 -6.46 -19.46 15.64
N GLY A 203 -6.76 -18.34 16.32
CA GLY A 203 -6.84 -18.25 17.79
C GLY A 203 -7.95 -19.13 18.37
N GLY A 204 -9.16 -19.10 17.79
CA GLY A 204 -10.27 -19.96 18.20
C GLY A 204 -9.96 -21.45 18.04
N VAL A 205 -9.31 -21.83 16.94
CA VAL A 205 -8.80 -23.19 16.72
C VAL A 205 -7.78 -23.60 17.79
N LYS A 206 -6.86 -22.70 18.16
CA LYS A 206 -5.88 -22.90 19.25
C LYS A 206 -6.54 -23.02 20.62
N THR A 207 -7.63 -22.29 20.88
CA THR A 207 -8.44 -22.44 22.10
C THR A 207 -9.15 -23.80 22.16
N VAL A 208 -9.72 -24.28 21.04
CA VAL A 208 -10.31 -25.63 20.94
C VAL A 208 -9.26 -26.72 21.16
N LEU A 209 -8.01 -26.53 20.69
CA LEU A 209 -6.90 -27.44 20.96
C LEU A 209 -6.49 -27.45 22.44
N ASN A 210 -6.35 -26.29 23.08
CA ASN A 210 -6.08 -26.20 24.53
C ASN A 210 -7.18 -26.85 25.39
N ALA A 211 -8.44 -26.82 24.94
CA ALA A 211 -9.56 -27.46 25.63
C ALA A 211 -9.68 -28.98 25.40
N SER A 212 -8.84 -29.57 24.53
CA SER A 212 -8.90 -30.99 24.15
C SER A 212 -7.76 -31.77 24.80
N SER A 213 -8.04 -32.97 25.34
CA SER A 213 -6.98 -33.81 25.94
C SER A 213 -6.09 -34.45 24.87
N THR A 214 -4.80 -34.65 25.18
CA THR A 214 -3.83 -35.34 24.30
C THR A 214 -4.29 -36.74 23.90
N GLU A 215 -4.98 -37.44 24.79
CA GLU A 215 -5.55 -38.76 24.55
C GLU A 215 -6.71 -38.70 23.54
N THR A 216 -7.60 -37.71 23.69
CA THR A 216 -8.68 -37.43 22.72
C THR A 216 -8.15 -37.13 21.31
N LEU A 217 -7.01 -36.45 21.22
CA LEU A 217 -6.39 -36.11 19.93
C LEU A 217 -5.73 -37.33 19.25
N ARG A 218 -5.07 -38.21 20.01
CA ARG A 218 -4.45 -39.45 19.47
C ARG A 218 -5.49 -40.45 18.95
N GLN A 219 -6.64 -40.54 19.61
CA GLN A 219 -7.73 -41.46 19.22
C GLN A 219 -8.39 -41.13 17.87
N LEU A 220 -8.09 -39.99 17.25
CA LEU A 220 -8.64 -39.57 15.95
C LEU A 220 -7.81 -40.00 14.72
N GLY A 221 -6.61 -40.54 14.91
CA GLY A 221 -5.78 -41.10 13.83
C GLY A 221 -5.30 -40.09 12.77
N LEU A 222 -5.01 -40.59 11.57
CA LEU A 222 -4.23 -39.88 10.54
C LEU A 222 -4.90 -38.59 10.03
N ASP A 223 -6.23 -38.57 9.86
CA ASP A 223 -6.98 -37.40 9.40
C ASP A 223 -6.82 -36.20 10.37
N MET A 224 -6.64 -36.45 11.67
CA MET A 224 -6.41 -35.41 12.67
C MET A 224 -4.99 -34.83 12.62
N ALA A 225 -3.99 -35.68 12.39
CA ALA A 225 -2.60 -35.24 12.26
C ALA A 225 -2.43 -34.24 11.10
N VAL A 226 -3.03 -34.51 9.94
CA VAL A 226 -3.00 -33.60 8.78
C VAL A 226 -3.64 -32.24 9.11
N LEU A 227 -4.73 -32.22 9.89
CA LEU A 227 -5.34 -30.97 10.37
C LEU A 227 -4.45 -30.23 11.38
N LEU A 228 -3.80 -30.93 12.31
CA LEU A 228 -2.86 -30.34 13.27
C LEU A 228 -1.64 -29.73 12.57
N ASP A 229 -1.10 -30.43 11.58
CA ASP A 229 0.02 -29.97 10.75
C ASP A 229 -0.35 -28.71 9.95
N TRP A 230 -1.59 -28.64 9.46
CA TRP A 230 -2.13 -27.44 8.81
C TRP A 230 -2.26 -26.26 9.79
N VAL A 231 -2.74 -26.49 11.01
CA VAL A 231 -2.78 -25.47 12.08
C VAL A 231 -1.37 -24.99 12.44
N HIS A 232 -0.40 -25.89 12.60
CA HIS A 232 0.99 -25.55 12.92
C HIS A 232 1.64 -24.71 11.81
N TYR A 233 1.44 -25.07 10.53
CA TYR A 233 1.92 -24.28 9.39
C TYR A 233 1.42 -22.82 9.42
N HIS A 234 0.10 -22.62 9.60
CA HIS A 234 -0.47 -21.28 9.68
C HIS A 234 -0.06 -20.55 10.96
N ASN A 235 0.09 -21.23 12.10
CA ASN A 235 0.59 -20.65 13.34
C ASN A 235 2.04 -20.15 13.22
N VAL A 236 2.93 -20.88 12.52
CA VAL A 236 4.31 -20.43 12.28
C VAL A 236 4.35 -19.23 11.31
N LEU A 237 3.57 -19.25 10.23
CA LEU A 237 3.46 -18.08 9.34
C LEU A 237 2.84 -16.87 10.04
N ALA A 238 1.89 -17.08 10.95
CA ALA A 238 1.30 -16.00 11.74
C ALA A 238 2.33 -15.25 12.58
N ARG A 239 3.27 -15.98 13.22
CA ARG A 239 4.40 -15.37 13.94
C ARG A 239 5.23 -14.47 13.03
N PHE A 240 5.57 -14.95 11.82
CA PHE A 240 6.29 -14.14 10.83
C PHE A 240 5.51 -12.88 10.43
N SER A 241 4.23 -13.00 10.10
CA SER A 241 3.41 -11.84 9.74
C SER A 241 3.26 -10.84 10.89
N LEU A 242 3.15 -11.31 12.14
CA LEU A 242 3.03 -10.45 13.32
C LEU A 242 4.31 -9.64 13.62
N LEU A 243 5.50 -10.11 13.24
CA LEU A 243 6.75 -9.33 13.41
C LEU A 243 6.77 -8.02 12.62
N HIS A 244 6.05 -7.97 11.50
CA HIS A 244 6.04 -6.85 10.56
C HIS A 244 4.69 -6.11 10.53
N TRP A 245 3.58 -6.79 10.83
CA TRP A 245 2.23 -6.25 10.66
C TRP A 245 1.29 -6.48 11.87
N LYS A 246 1.81 -6.77 13.08
CA LYS A 246 0.98 -6.83 14.30
C LYS A 246 0.31 -5.49 14.59
N ARG A 247 -1.02 -5.51 14.51
CA ARG A 247 -1.90 -4.51 15.11
C ARG A 247 -1.92 -4.72 16.63
N GLU A 248 -1.89 -3.63 17.39
CA GLU A 248 -2.58 -3.60 18.69
C GLU A 248 -4.09 -3.81 18.39
N GLY A 249 -4.89 -4.47 19.24
CA GLY A 249 -6.28 -4.85 18.90
C GLY A 249 -6.51 -6.30 18.48
N VAL A 250 -5.50 -7.16 18.64
CA VAL A 250 -5.59 -8.58 18.26
C VAL A 250 -5.24 -9.43 19.48
N PRO A 251 -6.13 -10.34 19.93
CA PRO A 251 -5.84 -11.22 21.06
C PRO A 251 -4.59 -12.04 20.74
N GLU A 252 -3.62 -12.07 21.67
CA GLU A 252 -2.35 -12.76 21.44
C GLU A 252 -2.61 -14.23 21.13
N LEU A 253 -2.13 -14.67 19.96
CA LEU A 253 -2.28 -16.04 19.48
C LEU A 253 -1.82 -17.01 20.58
N PRO A 254 -2.72 -17.77 21.24
CA PRO A 254 -2.44 -18.29 22.57
C PRO A 254 -1.12 -19.06 22.66
N SER A 255 -0.42 -18.96 23.78
CA SER A 255 0.83 -19.68 24.10
C SER A 255 0.59 -21.19 24.34
N THR A 256 -0.25 -21.79 23.50
CA THR A 256 -0.44 -23.23 23.34
C THR A 256 0.91 -23.94 23.25
N PRO A 257 1.04 -25.12 23.85
CA PRO A 257 2.07 -26.08 23.45
C PRO A 257 1.74 -26.71 22.07
N THR A 258 1.28 -25.95 21.06
CA THR A 258 0.97 -26.49 19.71
C THR A 258 2.21 -27.15 19.11
N ASP A 259 3.38 -26.53 19.27
CA ASP A 259 4.66 -27.08 18.80
C ASP A 259 5.04 -28.36 19.58
N LEU A 260 4.59 -28.50 20.85
CA LEU A 260 4.80 -29.68 21.71
C LEU A 260 3.75 -30.79 21.51
N LEU A 261 2.55 -30.44 21.04
CA LEU A 261 1.48 -31.36 20.66
C LEU A 261 1.73 -31.92 19.26
N CYS A 262 2.10 -31.06 18.30
CA CYS A 262 2.44 -31.50 16.94
C CYS A 262 3.72 -32.34 16.94
N SER A 263 4.74 -32.04 17.76
CA SER A 263 5.91 -32.94 17.88
C SER A 263 5.60 -34.34 18.45
N GLN A 264 4.39 -34.58 18.93
CA GLN A 264 3.92 -35.90 19.39
C GLN A 264 2.88 -36.56 18.46
N VAL A 265 2.38 -35.86 17.44
CA VAL A 265 1.22 -36.30 16.61
C VAL A 265 1.36 -35.96 15.11
N SER A 266 2.37 -35.17 14.71
CA SER A 266 2.59 -34.73 13.32
C SER A 266 2.88 -35.89 12.37
N ASN A 267 2.33 -35.80 11.16
CA ASN A 267 2.63 -36.69 10.04
C ASN A 267 3.49 -36.00 8.96
N LEU A 268 4.02 -34.79 9.23
CA LEU A 268 4.89 -34.10 8.27
C LEU A 268 6.23 -34.83 8.09
N PRO A 269 6.80 -34.82 6.87
CA PRO A 269 8.17 -35.27 6.64
C PRO A 269 9.15 -34.58 7.62
N PRO A 270 10.07 -35.32 8.28
CA PRO A 270 10.92 -34.76 9.33
C PRO A 270 11.66 -33.44 9.00
N PRO A 271 12.17 -33.21 7.76
CA PRO A 271 12.81 -31.94 7.42
C PRO A 271 11.80 -30.77 7.37
N ILE A 272 10.55 -31.02 6.99
CA ILE A 272 9.48 -30.01 6.90
C ILE A 272 9.02 -29.60 8.29
N PHE A 273 8.75 -30.57 9.17
CA PHE A 273 8.46 -30.29 10.58
C PHE A 273 9.61 -29.54 11.24
N SER A 274 10.86 -29.93 10.97
CA SER A 274 12.05 -29.26 11.50
C SER A 274 12.21 -27.83 10.97
N MET A 275 11.92 -27.57 9.68
CA MET A 275 11.92 -26.22 9.11
C MET A 275 10.89 -25.30 9.77
N LEU A 276 9.66 -25.78 9.98
CA LEU A 276 8.62 -24.97 10.61
C LEU A 276 8.95 -24.65 12.07
N ASN A 277 9.43 -25.63 12.85
CA ASN A 277 9.88 -25.37 14.22
C ASN A 277 11.07 -24.40 14.28
N LEU A 278 12.02 -24.47 13.33
CA LEU A 278 13.14 -23.53 13.30
C LEU A 278 12.70 -22.12 12.92
N LEU A 279 11.82 -21.94 11.93
CA LEU A 279 11.21 -20.64 11.65
C LEU A 279 10.42 -20.11 12.87
N SER A 280 9.70 -20.97 13.58
CA SER A 280 9.03 -20.65 14.87
C SER A 280 10.01 -20.02 15.87
N GLN A 281 11.15 -20.67 16.11
CA GLN A 281 12.21 -20.19 17.01
C GLN A 281 12.90 -18.91 16.52
N VAL A 282 13.13 -18.75 15.21
CA VAL A 282 13.67 -17.51 14.65
C VAL A 282 12.68 -16.36 14.89
N CYS A 283 11.39 -16.57 14.65
CA CYS A 283 10.38 -15.54 14.89
C CYS A 283 10.29 -15.13 16.36
N ASP A 284 10.45 -16.06 17.30
CA ASP A 284 10.48 -15.76 18.73
C ASP A 284 11.71 -14.92 19.12
N ALA A 285 12.89 -15.25 18.58
CA ALA A 285 14.12 -14.48 18.80
C ALA A 285 13.99 -13.02 18.30
N VAL A 286 13.31 -12.81 17.16
CA VAL A 286 13.07 -11.45 16.62
C VAL A 286 11.95 -10.73 17.39
N SER A 287 11.03 -11.48 18.02
CA SER A 287 9.94 -10.95 18.84
C SER A 287 10.42 -10.47 20.21
N SER A 288 11.29 -11.23 20.89
CA SER A 288 11.80 -10.91 22.23
C SER A 288 12.57 -9.59 22.27
N GLY A 289 13.20 -9.20 21.15
CA GLY A 289 13.45 -7.81 20.78
C GLY A 289 14.47 -7.02 21.59
N ALA A 290 14.97 -7.57 22.70
CA ALA A 290 16.05 -7.05 23.52
C ALA A 290 17.35 -7.78 23.19
N ILE A 291 18.19 -7.14 22.35
CA ILE A 291 19.62 -7.46 22.32
C ILE A 291 20.18 -6.99 23.68
N PRO A 292 20.87 -7.85 24.46
CA PRO A 292 21.48 -7.43 25.72
C PRO A 292 22.50 -6.28 25.50
N PRO A 293 22.81 -5.46 26.52
CA PRO A 293 23.86 -4.45 26.39
C PRO A 293 25.23 -5.12 26.15
N GLU A 294 26.04 -4.52 25.27
CA GLU A 294 27.35 -5.02 24.81
C GLU A 294 28.35 -5.34 25.94
N THR A 295 28.13 -4.78 27.13
CA THR A 295 28.97 -4.93 28.32
C THR A 295 28.51 -6.02 29.28
N SER A 296 27.68 -6.98 28.84
CA SER A 296 27.14 -8.07 29.68
C SER A 296 27.43 -9.46 29.11
N ASP A 297 27.77 -10.42 29.98
CA ASP A 297 28.07 -11.82 29.63
C ASP A 297 26.93 -12.48 28.80
N ASN A 298 25.70 -12.02 29.01
CA ASN A 298 24.50 -12.44 28.27
C ASN A 298 24.60 -12.24 26.75
N MET A 299 25.49 -11.38 26.24
CA MET A 299 25.65 -11.15 24.80
C MET A 299 26.28 -12.34 24.07
N ASP A 300 27.32 -12.95 24.65
CA ASP A 300 27.97 -14.11 24.02
C ASP A 300 27.06 -15.35 24.08
N ASP A 301 26.29 -15.52 25.16
CA ASP A 301 25.24 -16.56 25.24
C ASP A 301 24.13 -16.34 24.19
N TYR A 302 23.64 -15.11 24.02
CA TYR A 302 22.61 -14.80 23.02
C TYR A 302 23.13 -15.01 21.59
N LYS A 303 24.38 -14.61 21.31
CA LYS A 303 25.04 -14.87 20.03
C LYS A 303 25.25 -16.36 19.79
N CYS A 304 25.70 -17.12 20.80
CA CYS A 304 25.86 -18.56 20.74
C CYS A 304 24.52 -19.26 20.41
N PHE A 305 23.41 -18.83 21.03
CA PHE A 305 22.07 -19.31 20.69
C PHE A 305 21.70 -19.05 19.22
N LEU A 306 22.00 -17.87 18.68
CA LEU A 306 21.76 -17.53 17.27
C LEU A 306 22.65 -18.34 16.30
N GLU A 307 23.92 -18.56 16.64
CA GLU A 307 24.83 -19.44 15.88
C GLU A 307 24.36 -20.91 15.90
N VAL A 308 23.80 -21.38 17.02
CA VAL A 308 23.18 -22.71 17.15
C VAL A 308 21.92 -22.81 16.29
N LEU A 309 21.09 -21.76 16.19
CA LEU A 309 19.95 -21.74 15.26
C LEU A 309 20.40 -21.84 13.81
N ASP A 310 21.34 -20.99 13.37
CA ASP A 310 21.92 -21.05 12.01
C ASP A 310 22.53 -22.43 11.71
N TRP A 311 23.31 -23.01 12.63
CA TRP A 311 23.85 -24.36 12.48
C TRP A 311 22.75 -25.42 12.32
N ARG A 312 21.68 -25.35 13.14
CA ARG A 312 20.55 -26.30 13.06
C ARG A 312 19.81 -26.19 11.73
N ILE A 313 19.58 -24.97 11.23
CA ILE A 313 18.95 -24.75 9.92
C ILE A 313 19.86 -25.26 8.79
N ARG A 314 21.17 -24.97 8.82
CA ARG A 314 22.14 -25.48 7.84
C ARG A 314 22.32 -27.00 7.86
N ARG A 315 22.01 -27.67 8.98
CA ARG A 315 22.12 -29.14 9.16
C ARG A 315 20.84 -29.92 8.83
N LEU A 316 19.75 -29.25 8.42
CA LEU A 316 18.53 -29.92 7.96
C LEU A 316 18.82 -30.91 6.83
N SER A 317 18.42 -32.16 7.02
CA SER A 317 18.64 -33.25 6.06
C SER A 317 17.57 -33.25 4.97
N ILE A 318 17.69 -32.31 4.03
CA ILE A 318 16.82 -32.18 2.85
C ILE A 318 17.37 -33.08 1.72
N PRO A 319 16.52 -33.75 0.93
CA PRO A 319 16.97 -34.51 -0.23
C PRO A 319 17.81 -33.67 -1.19
N LYS A 320 18.84 -34.28 -1.77
CA LYS A 320 19.59 -33.69 -2.89
C LYS A 320 18.89 -34.03 -4.20
N VAL A 321 18.67 -33.02 -5.02
CA VAL A 321 18.39 -33.23 -6.45
C VAL A 321 19.72 -33.58 -7.12
N PRO A 322 19.83 -34.66 -7.93
CA PRO A 322 21.01 -34.91 -8.76
C PRO A 322 21.20 -33.81 -9.80
N ASP A 323 22.44 -33.53 -10.19
CA ASP A 323 22.75 -32.48 -11.17
C ASP A 323 22.74 -32.99 -12.64
N ASP A 324 22.64 -34.31 -12.87
CA ASP A 324 22.95 -34.99 -14.16
C ASP A 324 21.82 -35.85 -14.80
N GLU A 325 20.56 -35.81 -14.32
CA GLU A 325 19.44 -36.57 -14.94
C GLU A 325 18.22 -35.68 -15.30
N ASP A 326 17.35 -36.20 -16.18
CA ASP A 326 16.31 -35.47 -16.93
C ASP A 326 15.35 -34.63 -16.06
N PRO A 327 14.92 -33.44 -16.52
CA PRO A 327 14.38 -32.38 -15.65
C PRO A 327 12.88 -32.54 -15.32
N ILE A 328 12.47 -33.69 -14.79
CA ILE A 328 11.30 -33.73 -13.90
C ILE A 328 11.76 -33.11 -12.57
N SER A 329 11.72 -31.79 -12.51
CA SER A 329 12.03 -31.02 -11.30
C SER A 329 11.13 -31.48 -10.16
N ASP A 330 11.72 -32.10 -9.12
CA ASP A 330 11.03 -32.28 -7.85
C ASP A 330 10.92 -30.90 -7.17
N ASP A 331 9.91 -30.16 -7.59
CA ASP A 331 9.57 -28.85 -7.05
C ASP A 331 9.25 -28.91 -5.55
N ALA A 332 8.88 -30.06 -4.98
CA ALA A 332 8.73 -30.19 -3.53
C ALA A 332 10.11 -30.13 -2.85
N THR A 333 11.10 -30.89 -3.33
CA THR A 333 12.48 -30.81 -2.84
C THR A 333 13.11 -29.43 -3.11
N LEU A 334 12.86 -28.82 -4.27
CA LEU A 334 13.34 -27.46 -4.55
C LEU A 334 12.68 -26.41 -3.64
N VAL A 335 11.36 -26.45 -3.42
CA VAL A 335 10.67 -25.57 -2.46
C VAL A 335 11.22 -25.79 -1.05
N MET A 336 11.52 -27.04 -0.64
CA MET A 336 12.15 -27.32 0.66
C MET A 336 13.54 -26.65 0.78
N GLN A 337 14.40 -26.76 -0.23
CA GLN A 337 15.71 -26.08 -0.23
C GLN A 337 15.56 -24.55 -0.23
N LEU A 338 14.61 -24.00 -1.00
CA LEU A 338 14.29 -22.58 -1.01
C LEU A 338 13.80 -22.10 0.36
N TYR A 339 12.96 -22.89 1.05
CA TYR A 339 12.45 -22.58 2.39
C TYR A 339 13.57 -22.57 3.42
N GLN A 340 14.51 -23.53 3.37
CA GLN A 340 15.72 -23.52 4.20
C GLN A 340 16.54 -22.25 4.00
N LEU A 341 16.80 -21.87 2.73
CA LEU A 341 17.55 -20.65 2.40
C LEU A 341 16.82 -19.39 2.87
N ALA A 342 15.49 -19.32 2.71
CA ALA A 342 14.68 -18.22 3.20
C ALA A 342 14.74 -18.06 4.73
N ILE A 343 14.70 -19.16 5.51
CA ILE A 343 14.87 -19.08 6.97
C ILE A 343 16.27 -18.54 7.33
N LEU A 344 17.33 -18.98 6.63
CA LEU A 344 18.71 -18.49 6.84
C LEU A 344 18.86 -17.00 6.51
N LEU A 345 18.27 -16.53 5.41
CA LEU A 345 18.29 -15.13 4.99
C LEU A 345 17.50 -14.25 5.97
N PHE A 346 16.29 -14.68 6.37
CA PHE A 346 15.46 -13.99 7.35
C PHE A 346 16.13 -13.89 8.72
N LEU A 347 16.72 -14.98 9.21
CA LEU A 347 17.52 -14.98 10.44
C LEU A 347 18.67 -13.96 10.35
N ASN A 348 19.42 -13.97 9.25
CA ASN A 348 20.58 -13.09 9.10
C ASN A 348 20.21 -11.60 9.02
N ARG A 349 19.22 -11.23 8.19
CA ARG A 349 18.76 -9.84 8.05
C ARG A 349 18.06 -9.30 9.30
N SER A 350 17.57 -10.17 10.18
CA SER A 350 17.01 -9.77 11.47
C SER A 350 18.06 -9.52 12.56
N PHE A 351 19.28 -10.01 12.38
CA PHE A 351 20.41 -9.93 13.33
C PHE A 351 21.72 -9.59 12.61
N GLU A 352 21.64 -8.63 11.70
CA GLU A 352 22.74 -8.28 10.80
C GLU A 352 23.99 -7.86 11.59
N GLY A 353 25.12 -8.50 11.28
CA GLY A 353 26.39 -8.32 11.99
C GLY A 353 26.68 -9.30 13.14
N LEU A 354 25.67 -10.03 13.66
CA LEU A 354 25.87 -10.92 14.82
C LEU A 354 26.26 -12.37 14.48
N ILE A 355 25.74 -12.95 13.40
CA ILE A 355 25.74 -14.42 13.19
C ILE A 355 26.60 -14.87 11.99
N LEU A 356 26.42 -14.25 10.83
CA LEU A 356 26.87 -14.81 9.54
C LEU A 356 27.84 -13.90 8.79
N GLN A 357 28.92 -14.51 8.29
CA GLN A 357 29.88 -13.87 7.41
C GLN A 357 29.25 -13.53 6.05
N PRO A 358 29.35 -12.28 5.53
CA PRO A 358 28.64 -11.82 4.33
C PRO A 358 28.79 -12.72 3.09
N ILE A 359 29.97 -13.34 2.92
CA ILE A 359 30.26 -14.27 1.81
C ILE A 359 29.27 -15.46 1.79
N ARG A 360 28.88 -16.00 2.96
CA ARG A 360 27.91 -17.09 3.05
C ARG A 360 26.50 -16.62 2.72
N THR A 361 26.14 -15.40 3.12
CA THR A 361 24.87 -14.76 2.74
C THR A 361 24.74 -14.72 1.22
N GLN A 362 25.76 -14.22 0.52
CA GLN A 362 25.74 -14.11 -0.94
C GLN A 362 25.65 -15.48 -1.64
N GLN A 363 26.29 -16.51 -1.08
CA GLN A 363 26.15 -17.89 -1.56
C GLN A 363 24.74 -18.45 -1.34
N HIS A 364 24.07 -18.11 -0.23
CA HIS A 364 22.68 -18.48 0.00
C HIS A 364 21.72 -17.74 -0.95
N ILE A 365 21.92 -16.44 -1.17
CA ILE A 365 21.16 -15.61 -2.12
C ILE A 365 21.27 -16.20 -3.54
N GLY A 366 22.49 -16.41 -4.04
CA GLY A 366 22.71 -16.95 -5.38
C GLY A 366 22.07 -18.33 -5.60
N ARG A 367 22.16 -19.23 -4.61
CA ARG A 367 21.46 -20.52 -4.64
C ARG A 367 19.94 -20.38 -4.62
N ALA A 368 19.40 -19.42 -3.87
CA ALA A 368 17.96 -19.20 -3.79
C ALA A 368 17.38 -18.71 -5.14
N PHE A 369 18.04 -17.75 -5.80
CA PHE A 369 17.64 -17.31 -7.15
C PHE A 369 17.77 -18.42 -8.20
N ALA A 370 18.83 -19.24 -8.15
CA ALA A 370 18.98 -20.40 -9.03
C ALA A 370 17.84 -21.43 -8.84
N ILE A 371 17.29 -21.56 -7.63
CA ILE A 371 16.12 -22.41 -7.35
C ILE A 371 14.83 -21.75 -7.84
N LEU A 372 14.61 -20.45 -7.61
CA LEU A 372 13.43 -19.72 -8.12
C LEU A 372 13.32 -19.80 -9.65
N HIS A 373 14.44 -19.72 -10.37
CA HIS A 373 14.48 -19.89 -11.82
C HIS A 373 14.11 -21.31 -12.28
N ARG A 374 14.39 -22.34 -11.48
CA ARG A 374 14.12 -23.76 -11.82
C ARG A 374 12.69 -24.21 -11.47
N LEU A 375 12.15 -23.75 -10.35
CA LEU A 375 10.81 -24.08 -9.87
C LEU A 375 9.75 -23.76 -10.93
N SER A 376 8.82 -24.67 -11.23
CA SER A 376 7.70 -24.42 -12.15
C SER A 376 6.71 -23.39 -11.58
N SER A 377 6.50 -23.44 -10.26
CA SER A 377 5.61 -22.57 -9.47
C SER A 377 5.99 -22.66 -7.98
N CYS A 378 5.52 -21.73 -7.15
CA CYS A 378 5.71 -21.77 -5.69
C CYS A 378 4.53 -21.11 -4.97
N LYS A 379 3.68 -21.92 -4.32
CA LYS A 379 2.47 -21.42 -3.60
C LYS A 379 2.79 -20.80 -2.24
N GLN A 380 4.00 -21.01 -1.73
CA GLN A 380 4.48 -20.57 -0.43
C GLN A 380 5.03 -19.14 -0.53
N GLN A 381 4.27 -18.16 -0.01
CA GLN A 381 4.64 -16.74 -0.05
C GLN A 381 5.91 -16.41 0.74
N PHE A 382 6.14 -17.03 1.91
CA PHE A 382 7.32 -16.75 2.77
C PHE A 382 8.66 -16.82 2.01
N PRO A 383 9.02 -17.92 1.32
CA PRO A 383 10.28 -17.98 0.59
C PRO A 383 10.35 -17.02 -0.60
N ILE A 384 9.24 -16.82 -1.35
CA ILE A 384 9.21 -15.82 -2.44
C ILE A 384 9.47 -14.42 -1.89
N PHE A 385 8.85 -14.06 -0.76
CA PHE A 385 8.96 -12.74 -0.15
C PHE A 385 10.37 -12.48 0.40
N VAL A 386 10.92 -13.40 1.20
CA VAL A 386 12.25 -13.21 1.81
C VAL A 386 13.35 -13.20 0.73
N VAL A 387 13.33 -14.13 -0.23
CA VAL A 387 14.32 -14.15 -1.31
C VAL A 387 14.10 -13.00 -2.28
N GLY A 388 12.85 -12.60 -2.52
CA GLY A 388 12.52 -11.43 -3.33
C GLY A 388 13.13 -10.14 -2.76
N CYS A 389 13.06 -9.92 -1.45
CA CYS A 389 13.68 -8.77 -0.79
C CYS A 389 15.23 -8.74 -0.88
N GLU A 390 15.87 -9.83 -1.34
CA GLU A 390 17.31 -9.91 -1.64
C GLU A 390 17.66 -9.64 -3.11
N ALA A 391 16.67 -9.36 -3.98
CA ALA A 391 16.93 -9.03 -5.39
C ALA A 391 17.60 -7.65 -5.51
N ARG A 392 18.76 -7.59 -6.16
CA ARG A 392 19.57 -6.37 -6.38
C ARG A 392 19.92 -6.13 -7.85
N THR A 393 19.47 -7.01 -8.76
CA THR A 393 19.59 -6.83 -10.21
C THR A 393 18.25 -7.10 -10.88
N ASP A 394 18.06 -6.60 -12.10
CA ASP A 394 16.79 -6.77 -12.80
C ASP A 394 16.56 -8.21 -13.28
N GLU A 395 17.61 -9.02 -13.48
CA GLU A 395 17.47 -10.46 -13.71
C GLU A 395 16.91 -11.18 -12.47
N GLN A 396 17.37 -10.81 -11.27
CA GLN A 396 16.86 -11.35 -10.01
C GLN A 396 15.40 -10.94 -9.78
N ARG A 397 15.04 -9.68 -10.09
CA ARG A 397 13.66 -9.19 -10.04
C ARG A 397 12.77 -9.91 -11.07
N ALA A 398 13.26 -10.09 -12.29
CA ALA A 398 12.56 -10.83 -13.34
C ALA A 398 12.29 -12.28 -12.92
N VAL A 399 13.26 -12.98 -12.34
CA VAL A 399 13.07 -14.35 -11.79
C VAL A 399 11.96 -14.40 -10.72
N VAL A 400 11.89 -13.40 -9.83
CA VAL A 400 10.85 -13.33 -8.80
C VAL A 400 9.47 -13.00 -9.39
N LEU A 401 9.39 -12.05 -10.32
CA LEU A 401 8.15 -11.70 -11.01
C LEU A 401 7.64 -12.81 -11.92
N ASP A 402 8.55 -13.58 -12.53
CA ASP A 402 8.24 -14.74 -13.37
C ASP A 402 7.69 -15.92 -12.55
N VAL A 403 8.35 -16.34 -11.46
CA VAL A 403 7.80 -17.42 -10.62
C VAL A 403 6.46 -17.02 -9.98
N ILE A 404 6.28 -15.72 -9.65
CA ILE A 404 4.96 -15.17 -9.26
C ILE A 404 3.96 -15.35 -10.42
N SER A 405 4.30 -14.88 -11.64
CA SER A 405 3.43 -14.99 -12.82
C SER A 405 3.04 -16.42 -13.16
N ARG A 406 4.00 -17.35 -13.13
CA ARG A 406 3.78 -18.79 -13.41
C ARG A 406 2.93 -19.46 -12.33
N THR A 407 3.05 -19.03 -11.07
CA THR A 407 2.18 -19.50 -9.99
C THR A 407 0.76 -18.91 -10.13
N GLU A 408 0.61 -17.61 -10.39
CA GLU A 408 -0.70 -16.94 -10.57
C GLU A 408 -1.47 -17.45 -11.81
N LYS A 409 -0.78 -17.99 -12.82
CA LYS A 409 -1.40 -18.67 -13.98
C LYS A 409 -2.05 -20.02 -13.64
N MET A 410 -1.79 -20.60 -12.45
CA MET A 410 -2.45 -21.83 -12.02
C MET A 410 -3.86 -21.56 -11.49
N SER A 411 -4.87 -22.28 -12.00
CA SER A 411 -6.25 -22.26 -11.47
C SER A 411 -6.39 -22.71 -10.01
N SER A 412 -5.30 -23.18 -9.41
CA SER A 412 -5.17 -23.63 -8.03
C SER A 412 -4.30 -22.71 -7.16
N SER A 413 -3.99 -21.49 -7.63
CA SER A 413 -3.24 -20.51 -6.85
C SER A 413 -4.13 -19.43 -6.24
N ARG A 414 -3.76 -19.00 -5.03
CA ARG A 414 -4.11 -17.68 -4.50
C ARG A 414 -3.40 -16.59 -5.29
N SER A 415 -3.93 -15.36 -5.25
CA SER A 415 -3.22 -14.18 -5.73
C SER A 415 -1.94 -13.93 -4.90
N LEU A 416 -0.89 -13.44 -5.57
CA LEU A 416 0.38 -13.02 -4.97
C LEU A 416 0.58 -11.49 -5.09
N ASP A 417 -0.39 -10.76 -5.63
CA ASP A 417 -0.31 -9.32 -5.92
C ASP A 417 0.13 -8.46 -4.71
N TYR A 418 -0.35 -8.74 -3.49
CA TYR A 418 0.09 -8.01 -2.29
C TYR A 418 1.58 -8.24 -1.97
N CYS A 419 2.07 -9.49 -2.11
CA CYS A 419 3.48 -9.82 -1.97
C CYS A 419 4.33 -9.10 -3.02
N LYS A 420 3.87 -9.13 -4.29
CA LYS A 420 4.48 -8.45 -5.43
C LYS A 420 4.57 -6.94 -5.25
N ARG A 421 3.52 -6.28 -4.76
CA ARG A 421 3.50 -4.83 -4.47
C ARG A 421 4.50 -4.44 -3.39
N ILE A 422 4.58 -5.19 -2.28
CA ILE A 422 5.56 -4.91 -1.22
C ILE A 422 6.98 -5.13 -1.75
N LEU A 423 7.23 -6.21 -2.49
CA LEU A 423 8.53 -6.48 -3.12
C LEU A 423 8.97 -5.32 -4.03
N GLN A 424 8.07 -4.82 -4.90
CA GLN A 424 8.37 -3.67 -5.75
C GLN A 424 8.68 -2.39 -4.94
N ALA A 425 8.00 -2.14 -3.82
CA ALA A 425 8.33 -1.03 -2.92
C ALA A 425 9.70 -1.21 -2.23
N VAL A 426 10.04 -2.43 -1.77
CA VAL A 426 11.37 -2.74 -1.20
C VAL A 426 12.47 -2.51 -2.24
N TRP A 427 12.26 -2.97 -3.48
CA TRP A 427 13.21 -2.80 -4.58
C TRP A 427 13.45 -1.33 -4.94
N ALA A 428 12.41 -0.49 -4.94
CA ALA A 428 12.56 0.95 -5.14
C ALA A 428 13.42 1.59 -4.02
N GLN A 429 13.28 1.11 -2.78
CA GLN A 429 14.11 1.56 -1.66
C GLN A 429 15.56 1.03 -1.69
N ASP A 430 15.80 -0.12 -2.33
CA ASP A 430 17.16 -0.62 -2.57
C ASP A 430 17.86 0.16 -3.70
N ASP A 431 17.16 0.46 -4.81
CA ASP A 431 17.71 1.22 -5.94
C ASP A 431 18.13 2.64 -5.53
N LEU A 432 17.27 3.33 -4.76
CA LEU A 432 17.56 4.67 -4.25
C LEU A 432 18.70 4.69 -3.22
N ALA A 433 19.02 3.55 -2.60
CA ALA A 433 20.00 3.50 -1.53
C ALA A 433 21.46 3.60 -1.98
N ASN A 434 21.75 3.29 -3.25
CA ASN A 434 23.05 3.53 -3.91
C ASN A 434 24.28 3.09 -3.08
N GLY A 435 24.16 1.94 -2.39
CA GLY A 435 25.21 1.36 -1.52
C GLY A 435 25.00 1.52 -0.01
N ASN A 436 24.14 2.43 0.46
CA ASN A 436 23.80 2.55 1.87
C ASN A 436 22.87 1.42 2.32
N ASN A 437 23.26 0.63 3.32
CA ASN A 437 22.47 -0.53 3.75
C ASN A 437 21.32 -0.13 4.69
N ILE A 438 20.18 0.29 4.11
CA ILE A 438 18.95 0.55 4.84
C ILE A 438 18.30 -0.78 5.28
N SER A 439 17.98 -0.90 6.56
CA SER A 439 17.45 -2.13 7.15
C SER A 439 16.15 -2.61 6.50
N TYR A 440 16.02 -3.93 6.42
CA TYR A 440 14.84 -4.65 5.94
C TYR A 440 13.57 -4.29 6.73
N ARG A 441 13.68 -3.99 8.03
CA ARG A 441 12.54 -3.72 8.91
C ARG A 441 11.91 -2.35 8.64
N ASP A 442 12.75 -1.34 8.44
CA ASP A 442 12.29 0.05 8.39
C ASP A 442 11.57 0.33 7.05
N LYS A 443 12.11 -0.21 5.93
CA LYS A 443 11.50 -0.17 4.58
C LYS A 443 10.04 -0.61 4.58
N LEU A 444 9.72 -1.70 5.29
CA LEU A 444 8.40 -2.34 5.28
C LEU A 444 7.31 -1.57 6.04
N THR A 445 7.68 -0.62 6.91
CA THR A 445 6.74 -0.02 7.88
C THR A 445 6.16 1.33 7.43
N LEU A 446 6.76 2.01 6.45
CA LEU A 446 6.48 3.41 6.11
C LEU A 446 5.60 3.63 4.85
N ILE A 447 5.09 2.56 4.23
CA ILE A 447 4.40 2.54 2.92
C ILE A 447 2.92 3.06 3.02
N GLY A 448 2.63 4.01 3.92
CA GLY A 448 1.27 4.30 4.43
C GLY A 448 0.86 5.79 4.53
N ALA A 449 1.06 6.61 3.50
CA ALA A 449 0.74 8.05 3.52
C ALA A 449 -0.47 8.46 2.65
N GLY A 450 -1.53 8.99 3.28
CA GLY A 450 -2.67 9.62 2.60
C GLY A 450 -2.45 11.07 2.15
N ILE A 451 -3.26 11.50 1.17
CA ILE A 451 -3.31 12.85 0.59
C ILE A 451 -4.76 13.24 0.23
N GLN A 452 -5.06 14.54 0.25
CA GLN A 452 -6.35 15.10 -0.18
C GLN A 452 -6.19 15.82 -1.53
N LEU A 453 -7.21 15.76 -2.38
CA LEU A 453 -7.22 16.37 -3.72
C LEU A 453 -8.50 17.20 -3.91
N ALA A 454 -8.32 18.50 -4.11
CA ALA A 454 -9.41 19.45 -4.29
C ALA A 454 -9.85 19.60 -5.77
N PRO A 455 -11.02 20.20 -6.06
CA PRO A 455 -11.58 20.29 -7.42
C PRO A 455 -10.68 20.97 -8.48
N ASN A 456 -9.75 21.84 -8.09
CA ASN A 456 -8.72 22.39 -8.99
C ASN A 456 -7.72 21.31 -9.48
N ALA A 457 -7.36 20.34 -8.63
CA ALA A 457 -6.52 19.21 -9.00
C ALA A 457 -7.31 18.12 -9.76
N THR A 458 -8.50 17.76 -9.28
CA THR A 458 -9.27 16.65 -9.87
C THR A 458 -9.89 17.00 -11.23
N ARG A 459 -10.08 18.29 -11.54
CA ARG A 459 -10.41 18.79 -12.88
C ARG A 459 -9.30 18.51 -13.90
N LEU A 460 -8.04 18.55 -13.48
CA LEU A 460 -6.91 18.20 -14.34
C LEU A 460 -6.82 16.68 -14.53
N LEU A 461 -7.11 15.87 -13.49
CA LEU A 461 -7.26 14.42 -13.61
C LEU A 461 -8.40 14.02 -14.58
N GLN A 462 -9.49 14.78 -14.64
CA GLN A 462 -10.54 14.62 -15.66
C GLN A 462 -9.99 14.96 -17.05
N HIS A 463 -9.32 16.10 -17.20
CA HIS A 463 -8.79 16.57 -18.49
C HIS A 463 -7.74 15.62 -19.08
N TRP A 464 -6.90 15.01 -18.23
CA TRP A 464 -5.90 14.00 -18.59
C TRP A 464 -6.49 12.57 -18.71
N GLY A 465 -7.80 12.37 -18.50
CA GLY A 465 -8.48 11.08 -18.65
C GLY A 465 -8.21 10.04 -17.55
N VAL A 466 -7.46 10.39 -16.50
CA VAL A 466 -7.02 9.46 -15.44
C VAL A 466 -7.91 9.44 -14.19
N LEU A 467 -8.92 10.33 -14.08
CA LEU A 467 -9.79 10.39 -12.89
C LEU A 467 -10.44 9.03 -12.58
N GLU A 468 -10.90 8.28 -13.58
CA GLU A 468 -11.57 6.98 -13.37
C GLU A 468 -10.63 5.88 -12.85
N GLU A 469 -9.31 6.02 -12.99
CA GLU A 469 -8.35 5.14 -12.30
C GLU A 469 -8.12 5.61 -10.85
N VAL A 470 -7.98 6.92 -10.62
CA VAL A 470 -7.86 7.52 -9.28
C VAL A 470 -9.05 7.14 -8.40
N LEU A 471 -10.27 7.17 -8.96
CA LEU A 471 -11.52 6.86 -8.26
C LEU A 471 -11.66 5.39 -7.80
N LYS A 472 -10.80 4.48 -8.25
CA LYS A 472 -10.78 3.08 -7.76
C LYS A 472 -10.12 2.94 -6.39
N TYR A 473 -9.37 3.94 -5.96
CA TYR A 473 -8.59 3.95 -4.71
C TYR A 473 -8.85 5.20 -3.84
N ALA A 474 -9.78 6.06 -4.26
CA ALA A 474 -10.07 7.34 -3.63
C ALA A 474 -11.47 7.38 -3.01
N ASP A 475 -11.53 7.81 -1.75
CA ASP A 475 -12.76 8.06 -1.02
C ASP A 475 -13.34 9.42 -1.44
N ARG A 476 -14.68 9.48 -1.54
CA ARG A 476 -15.45 10.72 -1.72
C ARG A 476 -16.14 11.06 -0.41
N PRO A 477 -15.80 12.17 0.27
CA PRO A 477 -16.41 12.50 1.55
C PRO A 477 -17.88 12.94 1.41
N GLU A 478 -18.78 12.44 2.28
CA GLU A 478 -20.20 12.84 2.29
C GLU A 478 -20.48 14.06 3.19
N SER A 479 -19.59 14.36 4.13
CA SER A 479 -19.66 15.58 4.95
C SER A 479 -18.29 16.18 5.28
N GLY A 480 -18.26 17.51 5.41
CA GLY A 480 -17.11 18.29 5.85
C GLY A 480 -17.51 19.12 7.07
N THR A 481 -16.70 19.18 8.14
CA THR A 481 -17.08 19.94 9.36
C THR A 481 -15.91 20.70 9.98
N PHE A 482 -16.09 22.00 10.20
CA PHE A 482 -15.25 22.84 11.05
C PHE A 482 -15.79 22.80 12.49
N ARG A 483 -14.91 22.51 13.46
CA ARG A 483 -15.25 22.29 14.88
C ARG A 483 -14.41 23.16 15.80
N SER A 484 -15.00 23.57 16.93
CA SER A 484 -14.20 24.05 18.06
C SER A 484 -13.28 22.92 18.55
N TYR A 485 -12.20 23.24 19.27
CA TYR A 485 -11.38 22.20 19.89
C TYR A 485 -12.16 21.28 20.83
N ARG A 486 -13.28 21.76 21.39
CA ARG A 486 -14.21 21.02 22.26
C ARG A 486 -15.23 20.14 21.51
N GLY A 487 -15.24 20.19 20.17
CA GLY A 487 -16.08 19.36 19.31
C GLY A 487 -17.33 20.05 18.74
N ASP A 488 -17.66 21.26 19.20
CA ASP A 488 -18.83 22.02 18.75
C ASP A 488 -18.78 22.20 17.23
N VAL A 489 -19.87 21.87 16.53
CA VAL A 489 -19.98 22.16 15.10
C VAL A 489 -20.09 23.67 14.90
N LEU A 490 -19.07 24.28 14.31
CA LEU A 490 -19.03 25.71 13.99
C LEU A 490 -19.60 25.97 12.61
N ALA A 491 -19.20 25.17 11.61
CA ALA A 491 -19.69 25.26 10.25
C ALA A 491 -19.56 23.92 9.52
N GLN A 492 -20.33 23.74 8.43
CA GLN A 492 -19.97 22.75 7.43
C GLN A 492 -18.76 23.24 6.65
N SER A 493 -17.78 22.35 6.44
CA SER A 493 -16.54 22.67 5.77
C SER A 493 -16.71 22.55 4.24
N PRO A 494 -16.29 23.57 3.45
CA PRO A 494 -16.44 23.60 2.00
C PRO A 494 -15.98 22.39 1.18
N PRO A 495 -15.01 21.53 1.61
CA PRO A 495 -14.62 20.32 0.86
C PRO A 495 -15.78 19.40 0.47
N VAL A 496 -16.93 19.51 1.16
CA VAL A 496 -18.18 18.87 0.75
C VAL A 496 -19.35 19.83 0.62
N SER A 497 -19.36 20.97 1.33
CA SER A 497 -20.49 21.90 1.35
C SER A 497 -20.54 22.94 0.21
N HIS A 498 -19.75 22.79 -0.86
CA HIS A 498 -19.88 23.61 -2.09
C HIS A 498 -20.34 22.80 -3.32
N PRO A 499 -21.66 22.52 -3.45
CA PRO A 499 -22.18 21.67 -4.53
C PRO A 499 -21.80 22.15 -5.94
N ASN A 500 -21.72 23.44 -6.19
CA ASN A 500 -21.50 24.01 -7.53
C ASN A 500 -20.06 23.83 -8.05
N LEU A 501 -19.11 23.53 -7.16
CA LEU A 501 -17.72 23.21 -7.50
C LEU A 501 -17.50 21.69 -7.46
N VAL A 502 -17.93 21.03 -6.39
CA VAL A 502 -17.72 19.58 -6.18
C VAL A 502 -18.50 18.72 -7.19
N SER A 503 -19.63 19.20 -7.72
CA SER A 503 -20.36 18.52 -8.81
C SER A 503 -19.66 18.58 -10.17
N LYS A 504 -18.72 19.52 -10.38
CA LYS A 504 -17.95 19.64 -11.62
C LYS A 504 -16.72 18.76 -11.59
N ALA A 505 -15.98 18.80 -10.48
CA ALA A 505 -14.84 17.93 -10.21
C ALA A 505 -14.83 17.57 -8.72
N PRO A 506 -14.70 16.28 -8.35
CA PRO A 506 -14.89 15.83 -6.97
C PRO A 506 -13.77 16.31 -6.04
N TYR A 507 -14.08 16.51 -4.76
CA TYR A 507 -13.07 16.45 -3.71
C TYR A 507 -12.78 14.97 -3.41
N LEU A 508 -11.51 14.59 -3.28
CA LEU A 508 -11.08 13.20 -3.10
C LEU A 508 -10.04 13.05 -1.99
N MET A 509 -9.99 11.86 -1.40
CA MET A 509 -9.02 11.47 -0.38
C MET A 509 -8.44 10.12 -0.80
N ILE A 510 -7.12 10.03 -0.97
CA ILE A 510 -6.47 8.87 -1.60
C ILE A 510 -5.12 8.60 -0.95
N HIS A 511 -4.62 7.38 -1.05
CA HIS A 511 -3.24 7.07 -0.71
C HIS A 511 -2.26 7.67 -1.75
N ARG A 512 -1.17 8.34 -1.33
CA ARG A 512 -0.22 9.03 -2.23
C ARG A 512 0.36 8.09 -3.29
N ALA A 513 0.62 6.83 -2.94
CA ALA A 513 1.13 5.83 -3.88
C ALA A 513 0.07 5.33 -4.89
N ASP A 514 -1.21 5.37 -4.55
CA ASP A 514 -2.29 4.98 -5.48
C ASP A 514 -2.56 6.09 -6.50
N LEU A 515 -2.50 7.35 -6.08
CA LEU A 515 -2.53 8.50 -6.98
C LEU A 515 -1.39 8.44 -8.01
N LEU A 516 -0.18 8.14 -7.55
CA LEU A 516 0.98 7.93 -8.43
C LEU A 516 0.77 6.77 -9.41
N ARG A 517 0.23 5.63 -8.95
CA ARG A 517 -0.08 4.48 -9.83
C ARG A 517 -1.11 4.86 -10.89
N ALA A 518 -2.15 5.61 -10.52
CA ALA A 518 -3.18 6.07 -11.45
C ALA A 518 -2.61 7.04 -12.49
N LEU A 519 -1.76 8.00 -12.09
CA LEU A 519 -1.04 8.89 -13.01
C LEU A 519 -0.13 8.11 -13.98
N LEU A 520 0.67 7.17 -13.46
CA LEU A 520 1.54 6.31 -14.28
C LEU A 520 0.75 5.48 -15.30
N SER A 521 -0.45 5.00 -14.96
CA SER A 521 -1.30 4.24 -15.88
C SER A 521 -1.68 5.03 -17.14
N GLY A 522 -1.77 6.36 -17.05
CA GLY A 522 -2.07 7.24 -18.19
C GLY A 522 -0.88 7.48 -19.14
N THR A 523 0.36 7.23 -18.71
CA THR A 523 1.56 7.60 -19.49
C THR A 523 1.88 6.62 -20.62
N GLY A 524 1.55 5.33 -20.47
CA GLY A 524 2.03 4.26 -21.35
C GLY A 524 1.61 4.37 -22.82
N ASN A 525 0.48 5.04 -23.11
CA ASN A 525 -0.01 5.27 -24.48
C ASN A 525 0.44 6.62 -25.08
N LEU A 526 1.20 7.44 -24.33
CA LEU A 526 1.57 8.81 -24.70
C LEU A 526 3.02 8.97 -25.17
N GLY A 527 3.78 7.87 -25.25
CA GLY A 527 5.19 7.90 -25.66
C GLY A 527 6.14 8.54 -24.64
N ILE A 528 5.70 8.73 -23.39
CA ILE A 528 6.51 9.31 -22.31
C ILE A 528 7.53 8.26 -21.85
N GLU A 529 8.82 8.50 -22.13
CA GLU A 529 9.90 7.68 -21.57
C GLU A 529 10.11 8.03 -20.09
N ILE A 530 10.05 7.01 -19.22
CA ILE A 530 10.26 7.17 -17.77
C ILE A 530 11.57 6.47 -17.41
N LYS A 531 12.64 7.26 -17.21
CA LYS A 531 13.95 6.77 -16.74
C LYS A 531 14.03 6.84 -15.21
N LEU A 532 14.58 5.80 -14.60
CA LEU A 532 14.54 5.52 -13.17
C LEU A 532 15.97 5.20 -12.69
N GLY A 533 16.23 5.28 -11.38
CA GLY A 533 17.62 5.29 -10.86
C GLY A 533 18.51 6.42 -11.40
N SER A 534 17.89 7.37 -12.12
CA SER A 534 18.54 8.34 -13.01
C SER A 534 18.74 9.68 -12.29
N GLU A 535 19.57 9.68 -11.25
CA GLU A 535 19.82 10.87 -10.43
C GLU A 535 20.56 11.96 -11.23
N VAL A 536 19.94 13.13 -11.41
CA VAL A 536 20.57 14.29 -12.06
C VAL A 536 21.61 14.92 -11.12
N LYS A 537 22.88 14.96 -11.55
CA LYS A 537 23.99 15.60 -10.82
C LYS A 537 24.22 17.05 -11.26
N GLU A 538 24.09 17.31 -12.56
CA GLU A 538 24.41 18.61 -13.18
C GLU A 538 23.33 19.00 -14.19
N ILE A 539 23.15 20.32 -14.36
CA ILE A 539 22.29 20.92 -15.38
C ILE A 539 23.14 22.01 -16.05
N ASP A 540 23.26 21.97 -17.37
CA ASP A 540 23.80 23.08 -18.16
C ASP A 540 22.60 23.90 -18.67
N PHE A 541 22.57 25.19 -18.31
CA PHE A 541 21.50 26.12 -18.71
C PHE A 541 21.80 26.85 -20.03
N ASN A 542 23.04 26.81 -20.52
CA ASN A 542 23.46 27.43 -21.79
C ASN A 542 23.23 26.47 -22.96
N LYS A 543 23.67 25.22 -22.80
CA LYS A 543 23.26 24.10 -23.65
C LYS A 543 22.27 23.25 -22.83
N PRO A 544 20.95 23.47 -22.94
CA PRO A 544 19.95 22.89 -22.05
C PRO A 544 20.04 21.36 -22.01
N SER A 545 20.69 20.87 -20.97
CA SER A 545 21.02 19.45 -20.83
C SER A 545 21.22 19.07 -19.36
N LEU A 546 21.00 17.80 -19.07
CA LEU A 546 21.14 17.22 -17.73
C LEU A 546 22.16 16.09 -17.77
N ARG A 547 23.08 16.05 -16.78
CA ARG A 547 24.01 14.94 -16.58
C ARG A 547 23.54 14.07 -15.43
N LEU A 548 23.42 12.77 -15.68
CA LEU A 548 23.10 11.77 -14.67
C LEU A 548 24.33 11.38 -13.83
N ALA A 549 24.08 10.73 -12.69
CA ALA A 549 25.10 10.12 -11.83
C ALA A 549 25.97 9.08 -12.54
N THR A 550 25.44 8.44 -13.58
CA THR A 550 26.13 7.50 -14.48
C THR A 550 27.10 8.18 -15.44
N GLY A 551 27.06 9.52 -15.54
CA GLY A 551 27.84 10.30 -16.51
C GLY A 551 27.13 10.56 -17.84
N GLU A 552 26.02 9.87 -18.12
CA GLU A 552 25.16 10.11 -19.29
C GLU A 552 24.68 11.57 -19.35
N VAL A 553 24.55 12.10 -20.56
CA VAL A 553 24.04 13.46 -20.82
C VAL A 553 22.84 13.37 -21.75
N TYR A 554 21.75 14.03 -21.35
CA TYR A 554 20.54 14.17 -22.16
C TYR A 554 20.34 15.65 -22.50
N GLU A 555 20.14 15.95 -23.78
CA GLU A 555 19.86 17.29 -24.30
C GLU A 555 18.35 17.46 -24.47
N ALA A 556 17.80 18.63 -24.13
CA ALA A 556 16.37 18.88 -24.15
C ALA A 556 16.05 20.34 -24.49
N ASP A 557 14.91 20.59 -25.13
CA ASP A 557 14.51 21.96 -25.50
C ASP A 557 14.08 22.81 -24.29
N LEU A 558 13.65 22.11 -23.23
CA LEU A 558 13.14 22.60 -21.96
C LEU A 558 13.43 21.56 -20.85
N ILE A 559 13.89 22.02 -19.68
CA ILE A 559 14.05 21.19 -18.47
C ILE A 559 13.10 21.69 -17.37
N LEU A 560 12.39 20.76 -16.72
CA LEU A 560 11.50 21.03 -15.58
C LEU A 560 12.11 20.50 -14.28
N GLY A 561 12.40 21.39 -13.32
CA GLY A 561 12.86 21.03 -11.98
C GLY A 561 11.68 20.70 -11.07
N ALA A 562 11.38 19.41 -10.89
CA ALA A 562 10.25 18.90 -10.10
C ALA A 562 10.69 18.02 -8.90
N ASP A 563 11.90 18.25 -8.40
CA ASP A 563 12.64 17.41 -7.44
C ASP A 563 12.37 17.72 -5.94
N GLY A 564 11.12 18.06 -5.61
CA GLY A 564 10.63 18.14 -4.23
C GLY A 564 11.09 19.35 -3.42
N GLU A 565 10.75 19.36 -2.12
CA GLU A 565 11.01 20.50 -1.22
C GLU A 565 12.53 20.73 -1.00
N ARG A 566 13.32 19.66 -1.09
CA ARG A 566 14.79 19.66 -1.02
C ARG A 566 15.49 19.88 -2.37
N SER A 567 14.77 20.43 -3.35
CA SER A 567 15.23 20.61 -4.72
C SER A 567 16.69 21.06 -4.87
N ARG A 568 17.48 20.21 -5.50
CA ARG A 568 18.83 20.56 -5.97
C ARG A 568 18.75 21.41 -7.23
N CYS A 569 17.70 21.25 -8.04
CA CYS A 569 17.45 22.09 -9.20
C CYS A 569 17.25 23.56 -8.80
N ARG A 570 16.57 23.85 -7.68
CA ARG A 570 16.46 25.19 -7.08
C ARG A 570 17.82 25.72 -6.63
N GLY A 571 18.62 24.89 -5.94
CA GLY A 571 19.97 25.27 -5.54
C GLY A 571 20.88 25.62 -6.73
N ARG A 572 20.77 24.87 -7.85
CA ARG A 572 21.46 25.20 -9.10
C ARG A 572 20.96 26.52 -9.72
N LEU A 573 19.64 26.75 -9.77
CA LEU A 573 19.05 27.98 -10.32
C LEU A 573 19.44 29.24 -9.51
N LEU A 574 19.55 29.12 -8.19
CA LEU A 574 19.89 30.24 -7.31
C LEU A 574 21.41 30.45 -7.14
N GLY A 575 22.26 29.59 -7.73
CA GLY A 575 23.71 29.64 -7.59
C GLY A 575 24.24 29.36 -6.18
N ARG A 576 23.38 28.91 -5.26
CA ARG A 576 23.67 28.65 -3.85
C ARG A 576 22.69 27.61 -3.30
N GLU A 577 23.06 26.95 -2.21
CA GLU A 577 22.10 26.10 -1.49
C GLU A 577 20.94 26.94 -0.91
N ASP A 578 19.74 26.37 -0.99
CA ASP A 578 18.51 26.90 -0.40
C ASP A 578 17.72 25.74 0.24
N PRO A 579 18.21 25.19 1.37
CA PRO A 579 17.53 24.12 2.07
C PRO A 579 16.18 24.60 2.63
N PRO A 580 15.16 23.73 2.68
CA PRO A 580 13.87 24.08 3.26
C PRO A 580 14.03 24.30 4.78
N TYR A 581 13.35 25.33 5.31
CA TYR A 581 13.42 25.72 6.72
C TYR A 581 12.17 25.27 7.48
N SER A 582 12.31 24.98 8.77
CA SER A 582 11.16 24.76 9.64
C SER A 582 10.70 26.07 10.29
N PRO A 583 9.39 26.38 10.30
CA PRO A 583 8.82 27.46 11.11
C PRO A 583 8.63 27.09 12.59
N GLY A 584 9.08 25.91 13.05
CA GLY A 584 8.80 25.40 14.39
C GLY A 584 7.47 24.64 14.52
N ASP A 585 6.92 24.19 13.39
CA ASP A 585 5.76 23.32 13.34
C ASP A 585 6.16 21.86 13.31
N VAL A 586 5.46 21.03 14.08
CA VAL A 586 5.46 19.57 13.91
C VAL A 586 4.10 19.12 13.38
N VAL A 587 4.11 17.99 12.69
CA VAL A 587 2.90 17.23 12.42
C VAL A 587 3.01 15.88 13.11
N TYR A 588 1.94 15.50 13.80
CA TYR A 588 1.68 14.14 14.20
C TYR A 588 0.66 13.53 13.25
N ARG A 589 0.84 12.27 12.87
CA ARG A 589 -0.12 11.48 12.12
C ARG A 589 -0.39 10.16 12.86
N ILE A 590 -1.65 9.93 13.19
CA ILE A 590 -2.15 8.66 13.72
C ILE A 590 -3.01 8.01 12.65
N SER A 591 -2.67 6.78 12.27
CA SER A 591 -3.49 5.97 11.36
C SER A 591 -4.40 5.10 12.20
N VAL A 592 -5.70 5.43 12.28
CA VAL A 592 -6.70 4.79 13.16
C VAL A 592 -7.47 3.71 12.39
N PRO A 593 -7.39 2.41 12.75
CA PRO A 593 -8.21 1.37 12.15
C PRO A 593 -9.69 1.60 12.45
N THR A 594 -10.53 1.71 11.42
CA THR A 594 -11.96 1.99 11.63
C THR A 594 -12.78 0.74 11.95
N LYS A 595 -12.22 -0.47 11.90
CA LYS A 595 -12.94 -1.74 12.09
C LYS A 595 -13.86 -1.73 13.32
N ASP A 596 -13.34 -1.30 14.46
CA ASP A 596 -14.04 -1.33 15.75
C ASP A 596 -14.92 -0.07 16.00
N ILE A 597 -14.75 0.96 15.17
CA ILE A 597 -15.64 2.12 15.09
C ILE A 597 -16.98 1.65 14.47
N THR A 598 -17.91 1.32 15.36
CA THR A 598 -19.20 0.68 15.09
C THR A 598 -20.37 1.55 15.56
N GLU A 599 -21.60 1.16 15.25
CA GLU A 599 -22.81 1.90 15.61
C GLU A 599 -23.00 1.99 17.15
N GLY A 600 -22.52 3.09 17.73
CA GLY A 600 -22.43 3.32 19.17
C GLY A 600 -21.12 4.00 19.61
N HIS A 601 -20.04 3.88 18.83
CA HIS A 601 -18.77 4.58 19.06
C HIS A 601 -18.90 6.09 18.75
N LEU A 602 -18.29 6.99 19.52
CA LEU A 602 -18.43 8.45 19.30
C LEU A 602 -18.00 8.89 17.89
N ALA A 603 -16.94 8.27 17.35
CA ALA A 603 -16.48 8.55 15.99
C ALA A 603 -17.28 7.85 14.87
N TRP A 604 -18.38 7.14 15.17
CA TRP A 604 -19.18 6.38 14.17
C TRP A 604 -19.62 7.24 12.99
N ASP A 605 -20.14 8.45 13.26
CA ASP A 605 -20.60 9.35 12.21
C ASP A 605 -19.48 9.82 11.27
N LEU A 606 -18.22 9.85 11.75
CA LEU A 606 -17.07 10.25 10.93
C LEU A 606 -16.74 9.18 9.90
N LYS A 607 -16.70 7.91 10.34
CA LYS A 607 -16.54 6.74 9.47
C LYS A 607 -17.72 6.62 8.51
N ARG A 608 -18.95 6.60 9.05
CA ARG A 608 -20.19 6.34 8.32
C ARG A 608 -20.42 7.32 7.17
N ARG A 609 -20.11 8.61 7.34
CA ARG A 609 -20.30 9.67 6.33
C ARG A 609 -19.02 9.99 5.55
N SER A 610 -18.01 9.13 5.62
CA SER A 610 -16.68 9.35 5.03
C SER A 610 -16.10 10.76 5.33
N SER A 611 -16.31 11.28 6.55
CA SER A 611 -16.33 12.72 6.79
C SER A 611 -14.95 13.34 7.01
N VAL A 612 -14.67 14.46 6.33
CA VAL A 612 -13.54 15.34 6.67
C VAL A 612 -13.93 16.23 7.87
N ASN A 613 -13.09 16.31 8.89
CA ASN A 613 -13.34 17.10 10.09
C ASN A 613 -12.08 17.88 10.49
N PHE A 614 -12.26 19.09 11.03
CA PHE A 614 -11.20 20.01 11.43
C PHE A 614 -11.50 20.57 12.83
N TRP A 615 -10.75 20.19 13.85
CA TRP A 615 -10.81 20.78 15.20
C TRP A 615 -9.75 21.86 15.33
N MET A 616 -10.15 23.04 15.80
CA MET A 616 -9.30 24.24 15.82
C MET A 616 -9.20 24.79 17.25
N GLY A 617 -7.97 24.92 17.77
CA GLY A 617 -7.72 25.28 19.17
C GLY A 617 -6.34 25.87 19.42
N SER A 618 -6.06 26.14 20.69
CA SER A 618 -4.81 26.75 21.11
C SER A 618 -3.60 25.93 20.68
N GLY A 619 -2.70 26.55 19.90
CA GLY A 619 -1.41 25.97 19.51
C GLY A 619 -1.42 25.04 18.28
N GLY A 620 -2.59 24.65 17.74
CA GLY A 620 -2.65 23.74 16.61
C GLY A 620 -4.05 23.44 16.07
N HIS A 621 -4.14 22.42 15.22
CA HIS A 621 -5.41 21.88 14.73
C HIS A 621 -5.30 20.40 14.38
N VAL A 622 -6.39 19.66 14.57
CA VAL A 622 -6.51 18.26 14.15
C VAL A 622 -7.41 18.17 12.93
N VAL A 623 -6.92 17.53 11.87
CA VAL A 623 -7.72 17.14 10.71
C VAL A 623 -7.96 15.63 10.77
N THR A 624 -9.19 15.17 10.63
CA THR A 624 -9.48 13.74 10.42
C THR A 624 -10.22 13.50 9.12
N TYR A 625 -9.87 12.42 8.43
CA TYR A 625 -10.49 12.00 7.17
C TYR A 625 -10.20 10.52 6.89
N PRO A 626 -11.08 9.78 6.21
CA PRO A 626 -10.81 8.40 5.86
C PRO A 626 -9.85 8.28 4.66
N ILE A 627 -9.20 7.11 4.59
CA ILE A 627 -8.44 6.61 3.45
C ILE A 627 -8.96 5.20 3.17
N GLN A 628 -9.25 4.90 1.90
CA GLN A 628 -9.77 3.62 1.41
C GLN A 628 -11.05 3.12 2.11
N HIS A 629 -11.74 3.98 2.88
CA HIS A 629 -12.83 3.77 3.86
C HIS A 629 -12.50 2.91 5.11
N ASP A 630 -11.25 2.47 5.32
CA ASP A 630 -10.88 1.61 6.45
C ASP A 630 -10.00 2.25 7.51
N MET A 631 -9.18 3.23 7.16
CA MET A 631 -8.31 3.95 8.09
C MET A 631 -8.80 5.39 8.21
N LEU A 632 -9.07 5.87 9.43
CA LEU A 632 -9.19 7.29 9.70
C LEU A 632 -7.77 7.85 9.90
N ASN A 633 -7.35 8.72 8.99
CA ASN A 633 -6.11 9.46 9.12
C ASN A 633 -6.35 10.66 10.03
N VAL A 634 -5.72 10.67 11.21
CA VAL A 634 -5.81 11.74 12.21
C VAL A 634 -4.50 12.52 12.17
N VAL A 635 -4.56 13.80 11.80
CA VAL A 635 -3.38 14.65 11.55
C VAL A 635 -3.44 15.88 12.45
N LEU A 636 -2.61 15.92 13.49
CA LEU A 636 -2.42 17.11 14.34
C LEU A 636 -1.25 17.92 13.79
N ILE A 637 -1.48 19.17 13.41
CA ILE A 637 -0.41 20.15 13.17
C ILE A 637 -0.33 21.06 14.39
N TYR A 638 0.83 21.12 15.03
CA TYR A 638 1.04 21.81 16.30
C TYR A 638 2.35 22.62 16.29
N ALA A 639 2.31 23.83 16.86
CA ALA A 639 3.47 24.70 16.98
C ALA A 639 4.27 24.40 18.25
N GLU A 640 5.35 23.61 18.14
CA GLU A 640 6.29 23.36 19.25
C GLU A 640 7.39 24.43 19.36
N GLY A 641 7.53 25.28 18.33
CA GLY A 641 8.48 26.38 18.28
C GLY A 641 9.84 25.98 17.69
N ALA A 642 10.64 26.99 17.33
CA ALA A 642 11.91 26.81 16.62
C ALA A 642 13.04 26.16 17.46
N SER A 643 12.80 25.91 18.75
CA SER A 643 13.70 25.19 19.66
C SER A 643 13.46 23.67 19.71
N GLY A 644 12.42 23.16 19.02
CA GLY A 644 12.15 21.72 18.93
C GLY A 644 13.24 20.94 18.19
N LYS A 645 13.43 19.66 18.53
CA LYS A 645 14.33 18.76 17.81
C LYS A 645 13.84 18.59 16.37
N VAL A 646 14.66 18.91 15.39
CA VAL A 646 14.34 18.72 13.97
C VAL A 646 14.25 17.22 13.64
N MET A 647 13.12 16.81 13.07
CA MET A 647 12.78 15.44 12.70
C MET A 647 12.45 15.37 11.20
N TYR A 648 13.37 14.84 10.40
CA TYR A 648 13.15 14.63 8.97
C TYR A 648 12.36 13.35 8.71
N GLY A 649 11.26 13.46 7.97
CA GLY A 649 10.38 12.35 7.58
C GLY A 649 9.64 11.70 8.76
N PRO A 650 8.59 10.88 8.52
CA PRO A 650 7.77 10.31 9.59
C PRO A 650 8.56 9.36 10.51
N GLN A 651 8.51 9.61 11.82
CA GLN A 651 9.19 8.82 12.85
C GLN A 651 8.15 8.28 13.84
N ARG A 652 8.29 7.06 14.38
CA ARG A 652 7.31 6.56 15.37
C ARG A 652 7.34 7.48 16.60
N ALA A 653 6.16 7.92 17.03
CA ALA A 653 6.00 8.76 18.21
C ALA A 653 5.25 8.00 19.31
N ASP A 654 5.41 8.48 20.55
CA ASP A 654 4.50 8.10 21.62
C ASP A 654 3.11 8.70 21.33
N ILE A 655 2.07 7.90 21.50
CA ILE A 655 0.69 8.37 21.39
C ILE A 655 0.30 9.24 22.60
N GLU A 656 1.02 9.12 23.73
CA GLU A 656 0.87 10.01 24.87
C GLU A 656 1.43 11.41 24.59
N ASP A 657 2.50 11.54 23.80
CA ASP A 657 3.00 12.87 23.36
C ASP A 657 1.95 13.60 22.52
N PHE A 658 1.18 12.87 21.68
CA PHE A 658 0.00 13.42 21.00
C PHE A 658 -1.13 13.76 21.99
N ARG A 659 -1.50 12.81 22.86
CA ARG A 659 -2.60 12.95 23.85
C ARG A 659 -2.38 14.16 24.77
N SER A 660 -1.13 14.46 25.11
CA SER A 660 -0.70 15.65 25.85
C SER A 660 -1.05 16.97 25.16
N LYS A 661 -1.01 17.06 23.82
CA LYS A 661 -1.27 18.32 23.08
C LYS A 661 -2.76 18.60 22.92
N ILE A 662 -3.60 17.58 23.06
CA ILE A 662 -5.05 17.65 22.90
C ILE A 662 -5.82 17.43 24.23
N SER A 663 -5.15 17.52 25.39
CA SER A 663 -5.68 17.02 26.66
C SER A 663 -6.99 17.67 27.17
N ASP A 664 -7.36 18.85 26.66
CA ASP A 664 -8.63 19.54 26.94
C ASP A 664 -9.59 19.61 25.72
N TRP A 665 -9.35 18.79 24.69
CA TRP A 665 -10.10 18.79 23.43
C TRP A 665 -11.26 17.78 23.44
N ASP A 666 -12.00 17.72 22.33
CA ASP A 666 -13.15 16.85 22.08
C ASP A 666 -12.84 15.39 22.49
N PRO A 667 -13.61 14.79 23.43
CA PRO A 667 -13.50 13.38 23.78
C PRO A 667 -13.51 12.42 22.60
N LEU A 668 -14.14 12.78 21.47
CA LEU A 668 -14.11 11.99 20.24
C LEU A 668 -12.67 11.79 19.73
N LEU A 669 -11.81 12.81 19.83
CA LEU A 669 -10.39 12.69 19.45
C LEU A 669 -9.64 11.74 20.38
N HIS A 670 -9.97 11.73 21.67
CA HIS A 670 -9.40 10.77 22.62
C HIS A 670 -9.86 9.34 22.30
N GLU A 671 -11.15 9.12 22.03
CA GLU A 671 -11.65 7.81 21.60
C GLU A 671 -10.98 7.34 20.31
N LEU A 672 -10.81 8.22 19.31
CA LEU A 672 -10.11 7.89 18.05
C LEU A 672 -8.69 7.38 18.28
N ILE A 673 -7.90 8.01 19.16
CA ILE A 673 -6.52 7.56 19.43
C ILE A 673 -6.45 6.39 20.42
N ASN A 674 -7.55 6.10 21.12
CA ASN A 674 -7.70 4.93 21.98
C ASN A 674 -8.13 3.68 21.19
N VAL A 675 -8.60 3.80 19.94
CA VAL A 675 -8.94 2.64 19.10
C VAL A 675 -7.70 1.77 18.90
N GLU A 676 -7.81 0.51 19.26
CA GLU A 676 -6.69 -0.42 19.31
C GLU A 676 -6.10 -0.65 17.90
N GLY A 677 -4.78 -0.55 17.77
CA GLY A 677 -4.07 -0.62 16.49
C GLY A 677 -3.82 0.73 15.82
N SER A 678 -4.32 1.82 16.41
CA SER A 678 -3.89 3.18 16.08
C SER A 678 -2.41 3.37 16.33
N VAL A 679 -1.64 3.88 15.36
CA VAL A 679 -0.21 4.17 15.59
C VAL A 679 0.17 5.60 15.19
N CYS A 680 0.85 6.26 16.12
CA CYS A 680 1.34 7.63 16.02
C CYS A 680 2.72 7.71 15.36
N THR A 681 2.86 8.68 14.46
CA THR A 681 4.14 9.14 13.92
C THR A 681 4.24 10.66 14.06
N LYS A 682 5.44 11.21 14.25
CA LYS A 682 5.71 12.65 14.39
C LYS A 682 6.86 13.05 13.47
N TRP A 683 6.79 14.23 12.88
CA TRP A 683 7.91 14.85 12.16
C TRP A 683 7.81 16.37 12.10
N THR A 684 8.92 17.02 11.79
CA THR A 684 8.98 18.47 11.60
C THR A 684 8.41 18.84 10.23
N LEU A 685 7.57 19.88 10.18
CA LEU A 685 7.15 20.49 8.93
C LEU A 685 8.17 21.51 8.46
N PHE A 686 8.32 21.59 7.13
CA PHE A 686 9.24 22.51 6.46
C PHE A 686 8.51 23.28 5.35
N GLN A 687 9.10 24.40 4.94
CA GLN A 687 8.71 25.20 3.78
C GLN A 687 9.99 25.81 3.17
N ILE A 688 9.92 26.29 1.93
CA ILE A 688 11.06 26.95 1.28
C ILE A 688 10.95 28.48 1.37
N HIS A 689 12.02 29.23 1.10
CA HIS A 689 11.87 30.66 0.83
C HIS A 689 11.16 30.84 -0.53
N GLU A 690 10.38 31.90 -0.73
CA GLU A 690 9.81 32.15 -2.07
C GLU A 690 10.95 32.46 -3.06
N PRO A 691 11.16 31.65 -4.12
CA PRO A 691 12.31 31.85 -5.00
C PRO A 691 12.16 33.17 -5.78
N VAL A 692 13.22 33.97 -5.80
CA VAL A 692 13.23 35.28 -6.51
C VAL A 692 12.96 35.08 -8.01
N GLN A 693 13.40 33.96 -8.58
CA GLN A 693 13.10 33.48 -9.93
C GLN A 693 12.73 31.99 -9.88
N TRP A 694 11.77 31.57 -10.71
CA TRP A 694 11.43 30.16 -10.93
C TRP A 694 12.12 29.60 -12.18
N ARG A 695 12.42 30.46 -13.17
CA ARG A 695 13.10 30.10 -14.43
C ARG A 695 14.53 30.64 -14.48
N HIS A 696 15.37 30.01 -15.30
CA HIS A 696 16.70 30.54 -15.65
C HIS A 696 16.60 31.69 -16.68
N GLU A 697 17.56 32.62 -16.68
CA GLU A 697 17.58 33.78 -17.59
C GLU A 697 17.52 33.38 -19.07
N ASN A 698 18.24 32.32 -19.45
CA ASN A 698 18.22 31.74 -20.81
C ASN A 698 16.85 31.17 -21.24
N GLY A 699 15.88 31.04 -20.32
CA GLY A 699 14.50 30.67 -20.65
C GLY A 699 14.28 29.24 -21.14
N ARG A 700 15.14 28.28 -20.75
CA ARG A 700 14.99 26.84 -21.08
C ARG A 700 15.00 25.91 -19.86
N PHE A 701 14.85 26.48 -18.67
CA PHE A 701 14.72 25.75 -17.41
C PHE A 701 13.72 26.46 -16.50
N VAL A 702 12.84 25.71 -15.82
CA VAL A 702 11.92 26.25 -14.79
C VAL A 702 11.65 25.24 -13.67
N LEU A 703 11.46 25.73 -12.44
CA LEU A 703 11.02 24.95 -11.28
C LEU A 703 9.49 24.79 -11.25
N ILE A 704 9.00 23.64 -10.81
CA ILE A 704 7.57 23.35 -10.58
C ILE A 704 7.35 22.54 -9.30
N GLY A 705 6.12 22.55 -8.78
CA GLY A 705 5.74 21.85 -7.56
C GLY A 705 6.50 22.33 -6.33
N ASP A 706 6.73 21.43 -5.38
CA ASP A 706 7.44 21.73 -4.12
C ASP A 706 8.88 22.25 -4.33
N ALA A 707 9.49 22.05 -5.51
CA ALA A 707 10.76 22.67 -5.87
C ALA A 707 10.64 24.20 -6.03
N ALA A 708 9.49 24.70 -6.48
CA ALA A 708 9.19 26.13 -6.69
C ALA A 708 8.39 26.77 -5.55
N HIS A 709 7.51 26.02 -4.87
CA HIS A 709 6.55 26.57 -3.91
C HIS A 709 6.12 25.60 -2.79
N ALA A 710 7.03 24.81 -2.21
CA ALA A 710 6.73 23.97 -1.04
C ALA A 710 6.10 24.77 0.12
N ILE A 711 4.86 24.40 0.48
CA ILE A 711 4.01 25.03 1.50
C ILE A 711 3.58 24.05 2.59
N LEU A 712 3.20 24.60 3.75
CA LEU A 712 2.61 23.81 4.84
C LEU A 712 1.27 23.18 4.40
N PRO A 713 0.91 21.98 4.90
CA PRO A 713 -0.29 21.27 4.44
C PRO A 713 -1.63 21.85 4.95
N CYS A 714 -1.66 23.01 5.61
CA CYS A 714 -2.83 23.56 6.33
C CYS A 714 -4.05 23.90 5.44
N LEU A 715 -3.87 24.09 4.13
CA LEU A 715 -4.97 24.22 3.14
C LEU A 715 -5.13 22.98 2.24
N ALA A 716 -4.31 21.93 2.44
CA ALA A 716 -4.24 20.76 1.56
C ALA A 716 -4.06 21.08 0.06
N GLN A 717 -3.18 22.06 -0.26
CA GLN A 717 -3.00 22.56 -1.63
C GLN A 717 -1.67 22.22 -2.32
N GLY A 718 -0.64 21.69 -1.64
CA GLY A 718 0.69 21.49 -2.26
C GLY A 718 0.65 20.70 -3.58
N ALA A 719 0.10 19.48 -3.56
CA ALA A 719 -0.08 18.68 -4.77
C ALA A 719 -1.04 19.34 -5.79
N ALA A 720 -2.05 20.09 -5.33
CA ALA A 720 -2.95 20.82 -6.23
C ALA A 720 -2.23 21.96 -6.95
N GLN A 721 -1.27 22.64 -6.31
CA GLN A 721 -0.43 23.66 -6.95
C GLN A 721 0.56 23.02 -7.95
N ALA A 722 1.17 21.88 -7.62
CA ALA A 722 1.98 21.12 -8.58
C ALA A 722 1.17 20.69 -9.82
N PHE A 723 -0.10 20.31 -9.63
CA PHE A 723 -1.01 20.01 -10.74
C PHE A 723 -1.35 21.29 -11.52
N GLU A 724 -1.62 22.42 -10.86
CA GLU A 724 -1.85 23.71 -11.54
C GLU A 724 -0.64 24.17 -12.36
N ASP A 725 0.61 23.86 -11.96
CA ASP A 725 1.79 24.14 -12.78
C ASP A 725 1.75 23.35 -14.09
N ALA A 726 1.56 22.03 -14.00
CA ALA A 726 1.42 21.15 -15.17
C ALA A 726 0.21 21.54 -16.03
N GLY A 727 -0.87 22.03 -15.39
CA GLY A 727 -2.05 22.58 -16.05
C GLY A 727 -1.75 23.85 -16.85
N VAL A 728 -1.05 24.84 -16.28
CA VAL A 728 -0.69 26.07 -17.01
C VAL A 728 0.34 25.78 -18.10
N LEU A 729 1.36 24.96 -17.84
CA LEU A 729 2.33 24.54 -18.87
C LEU A 729 1.64 23.82 -20.04
N GLY A 730 0.82 22.81 -19.75
CA GLY A 730 0.02 22.12 -20.76
C GLY A 730 -0.99 23.04 -21.46
N GLY A 731 -1.50 24.05 -20.77
CA GLY A 731 -2.31 25.13 -21.35
C GLY A 731 -1.53 25.90 -22.41
N ILE A 732 -0.35 26.44 -22.07
CA ILE A 732 0.51 27.21 -22.98
C ILE A 732 0.99 26.32 -24.14
N PHE A 733 1.58 25.16 -23.87
CA PHE A 733 2.12 24.26 -24.89
C PHE A 733 1.05 23.47 -25.68
N SER A 734 -0.24 23.59 -25.35
CA SER A 734 -1.33 23.18 -26.26
C SER A 734 -1.52 24.12 -27.44
N GLN A 735 -0.92 25.31 -27.40
CA GLN A 735 -0.93 26.30 -28.48
C GLN A 735 0.28 26.12 -29.40
N SER A 736 0.28 26.81 -30.55
CA SER A 736 1.40 26.78 -31.51
C SER A 736 2.59 27.60 -31.00
N VAL A 737 3.35 27.06 -30.04
CA VAL A 737 4.54 27.67 -29.46
C VAL A 737 5.79 27.23 -30.24
N GLY A 738 6.55 28.19 -30.78
CA GLY A 738 7.83 27.93 -31.45
C GLY A 738 8.96 27.56 -30.48
N HIS A 739 9.99 26.86 -30.97
CA HIS A 739 11.17 26.48 -30.15
C HIS A 739 11.93 27.68 -29.60
N ASP A 740 11.97 28.77 -30.37
CA ASP A 740 12.56 30.06 -30.00
C ASP A 740 11.66 30.91 -29.08
N GLN A 741 10.38 30.54 -28.97
CA GLN A 741 9.37 31.14 -28.08
C GLN A 741 9.29 30.46 -26.71
N ILE A 742 9.96 29.31 -26.51
CA ILE A 742 10.04 28.63 -25.19
C ILE A 742 10.45 29.59 -24.05
N PRO A 743 11.44 30.50 -24.21
CA PRO A 743 11.76 31.53 -23.21
C PRO A 743 10.60 32.45 -22.82
N ASP A 744 9.77 32.85 -23.79
CA ASP A 744 8.59 33.68 -23.54
C ASP A 744 7.45 32.85 -22.93
N ALA A 745 7.26 31.60 -23.36
CA ALA A 745 6.30 30.69 -22.75
C ALA A 745 6.61 30.41 -21.27
N LEU A 746 7.89 30.24 -20.90
CA LEU A 746 8.32 30.11 -19.51
C LEU A 746 8.14 31.40 -18.70
N ARG A 747 8.30 32.57 -19.34
CA ARG A 747 8.04 33.86 -18.70
C ARG A 747 6.55 34.05 -18.42
N VAL A 748 5.68 33.78 -19.39
CA VAL A 748 4.21 33.80 -19.23
C VAL A 748 3.76 32.79 -18.16
N PHE A 749 4.36 31.59 -18.12
CA PHE A 749 4.14 30.62 -17.04
C PHE A 749 4.49 31.19 -15.65
N GLU A 750 5.67 31.80 -15.49
CA GLU A 750 6.10 32.41 -14.22
C GLU A 750 5.18 33.57 -13.81
N GLU A 751 4.84 34.46 -14.75
CA GLU A 751 3.93 35.60 -14.56
C GLU A 751 2.52 35.16 -14.11
N VAL A 752 2.02 34.01 -14.59
CA VAL A 752 0.72 33.43 -14.17
C VAL A 752 0.81 32.68 -12.85
N ARG A 753 1.77 31.75 -12.72
CA ARG A 753 1.80 30.77 -11.62
C ARG A 753 2.39 31.31 -10.34
N LYS A 754 3.40 32.16 -10.42
CA LYS A 754 4.09 32.66 -9.21
C LYS A 754 3.16 33.49 -8.31
N PRO A 755 2.42 34.51 -8.80
CA PRO A 755 1.49 35.26 -7.94
C PRO A 755 0.38 34.38 -7.35
N ARG A 756 -0.12 33.42 -8.13
CA ARG A 756 -1.13 32.44 -7.70
C ARG A 756 -0.61 31.55 -6.58
N ALA A 757 0.59 30.98 -6.71
CA ALA A 757 1.20 30.13 -5.68
C ALA A 757 1.58 30.93 -4.41
N SER A 758 2.12 32.15 -4.56
CA SER A 758 2.40 33.05 -3.41
C SER A 758 1.13 33.41 -2.65
N GLU A 759 0.00 33.70 -3.32
CA GLU A 759 -1.27 33.93 -2.62
C GLU A 759 -1.82 32.65 -1.97
N VAL A 760 -1.70 31.46 -2.60
CA VAL A 760 -2.04 30.18 -1.94
C VAL A 760 -1.18 29.93 -0.71
N ARG A 761 0.12 30.26 -0.74
CA ARG A 761 1.01 30.23 0.42
C ARG A 761 0.55 31.20 1.50
N ARG A 762 0.26 32.46 1.15
CA ARG A 762 -0.18 33.48 2.10
C ARG A 762 -1.49 33.05 2.77
N ARG A 763 -2.47 32.57 2.00
CA ARG A 763 -3.72 31.98 2.52
C ARG A 763 -3.49 30.73 3.38
N THR A 764 -2.47 29.93 3.10
CA THR A 764 -2.10 28.77 3.92
C THR A 764 -1.61 29.21 5.31
N LEU A 765 -0.88 30.32 5.39
CA LEU A 765 -0.45 30.92 6.65
C LEU A 765 -1.63 31.60 7.37
N ASP A 766 -2.50 32.33 6.65
CA ASP A 766 -3.76 32.88 7.19
C ASP A 766 -4.61 31.76 7.82
N GLN A 767 -4.79 30.64 7.11
CA GLN A 767 -5.57 29.48 7.55
C GLN A 767 -4.95 28.82 8.79
N LYS A 768 -3.62 28.64 8.80
CA LYS A 768 -2.90 28.13 9.97
C LYS A 768 -3.12 29.02 11.19
N ALA A 769 -2.99 30.34 11.04
CA ALA A 769 -3.19 31.30 12.12
C ALA A 769 -4.64 31.27 12.63
N MET A 770 -5.63 31.29 11.72
CA MET A 770 -7.05 31.15 12.04
C MET A 770 -7.34 29.85 12.82
N PHE A 771 -6.68 28.74 12.45
CA PHE A 771 -6.88 27.43 13.07
C PHE A 771 -6.27 27.32 14.48
N ALA A 772 -5.09 27.91 14.71
CA ALA A 772 -4.30 27.72 15.93
C ALA A 772 -4.50 28.79 17.03
N LEU A 773 -5.54 29.64 16.92
CA LEU A 773 -5.82 30.74 17.86
C LEU A 773 -5.92 30.25 19.31
N ALA A 774 -5.32 31.01 20.22
CA ALA A 774 -5.44 30.78 21.66
C ALA A 774 -6.87 31.05 22.16
N ASN A 775 -7.25 30.38 23.26
CA ASN A 775 -8.55 30.54 23.90
C ASN A 775 -8.76 31.99 24.36
N GLY A 776 -9.80 32.68 23.85
CA GLY A 776 -10.06 34.08 24.14
C GLY A 776 -10.85 34.80 23.04
N PRO A 777 -10.98 36.15 23.10
CA PRO A 777 -11.88 36.92 22.23
C PRO A 777 -11.67 36.72 20.72
N GLU A 778 -10.44 36.53 20.27
CA GLU A 778 -10.14 36.28 18.85
C GLU A 778 -10.67 34.92 18.38
N GLN A 779 -10.56 33.89 19.22
CA GLN A 779 -11.13 32.55 18.95
C GLN A 779 -12.66 32.56 19.06
N GLU A 780 -13.23 33.33 20.00
CA GLU A 780 -14.68 33.55 20.10
C GLU A 780 -15.22 34.26 18.86
N GLU A 781 -14.54 35.29 18.35
CA GLU A 781 -14.91 35.99 17.11
C GLU A 781 -14.75 35.08 15.87
N ARG A 782 -13.69 34.28 15.80
CA ARG A 782 -13.46 33.26 14.74
C ARG A 782 -14.59 32.23 14.72
N ASP A 783 -14.98 31.72 15.89
CA ASP A 783 -16.08 30.76 16.03
C ASP A 783 -17.45 31.41 15.70
N ALA A 784 -17.67 32.67 16.10
CA ALA A 784 -18.89 33.41 15.77
C ALA A 784 -19.02 33.66 14.24
N LYS A 785 -17.92 34.04 13.58
CA LYS A 785 -17.87 34.19 12.12
C LYS A 785 -18.20 32.87 11.41
N LEU A 786 -17.57 31.76 11.80
CA LEU A 786 -17.89 30.44 11.23
C LEU A 786 -19.36 30.05 11.41
N ARG A 787 -19.94 30.26 12.60
CA ARG A 787 -21.36 29.99 12.87
C ARG A 787 -22.32 30.89 12.09
N ALA A 788 -21.93 32.13 11.77
CA ALA A 788 -22.70 33.02 10.91
C ALA A 788 -22.65 32.60 9.42
N GLY A 789 -21.56 31.95 9.00
CA GLY A 789 -21.38 31.35 7.68
C GLY A 789 -19.90 31.31 7.30
N ALA A 790 -19.45 30.18 6.73
CA ALA A 790 -18.08 30.07 6.23
C ALA A 790 -17.85 31.02 5.03
N ASP A 791 -16.64 31.58 4.94
CA ASP A 791 -16.21 32.32 3.75
C ASP A 791 -15.97 31.35 2.58
N TYR A 792 -16.99 31.21 1.72
CA TYR A 792 -16.89 30.44 0.50
C TYR A 792 -16.04 31.12 -0.59
N GLY A 793 -15.80 32.44 -0.50
CA GLY A 793 -15.08 33.21 -1.53
C GLY A 793 -13.63 32.77 -1.69
N LEU A 794 -12.96 32.41 -0.58
CA LEU A 794 -11.64 31.78 -0.62
C LEU A 794 -11.66 30.47 -1.43
N PHE A 795 -12.64 29.61 -1.19
CA PHE A 795 -12.73 28.29 -1.84
C PHE A 795 -13.23 28.37 -3.28
N GLU A 796 -14.05 29.36 -3.62
CA GLU A 796 -14.42 29.68 -5.01
C GLU A 796 -13.22 30.14 -5.83
N TRP A 797 -12.41 31.07 -5.30
CA TRP A 797 -11.15 31.46 -5.93
C TRP A 797 -10.13 30.31 -6.00
N LEU A 798 -10.07 29.47 -4.96
CA LEU A 798 -9.10 28.38 -4.86
C LEU A 798 -9.44 27.23 -5.81
N TRP A 799 -10.69 26.75 -5.84
CA TRP A 799 -11.08 25.55 -6.57
C TRP A 799 -11.81 25.81 -7.88
N GLY A 800 -12.35 27.03 -8.08
CA GLY A 800 -12.92 27.48 -9.35
C GLY A 800 -11.85 27.77 -10.42
N TYR A 801 -10.59 27.95 -10.02
CA TYR A 801 -9.47 28.22 -10.93
C TYR A 801 -9.23 27.07 -11.92
N ASP A 802 -9.16 27.40 -13.21
CA ASP A 802 -8.83 26.48 -14.31
C ASP A 802 -7.43 26.83 -14.84
N ALA A 803 -6.43 26.05 -14.43
CA ALA A 803 -5.05 26.23 -14.83
C ALA A 803 -4.82 26.08 -16.33
N ALA A 804 -5.45 25.09 -16.98
CA ALA A 804 -5.27 24.85 -18.40
C ALA A 804 -5.86 25.99 -19.25
N LYS A 805 -7.01 26.53 -18.84
CA LYS A 805 -7.60 27.73 -19.44
C LYS A 805 -6.74 28.96 -19.16
N SER A 806 -6.29 29.15 -17.92
CA SER A 806 -5.44 30.29 -17.52
C SER A 806 -4.11 30.33 -18.28
N GLY A 807 -3.53 29.19 -18.66
CA GLY A 807 -2.32 29.13 -19.48
C GLY A 807 -2.57 29.60 -20.92
N ARG A 808 -3.64 29.11 -21.56
CA ARG A 808 -4.02 29.53 -22.93
C ARG A 808 -4.32 31.03 -23.00
N GLU A 809 -5.20 31.52 -22.13
CA GLU A 809 -5.62 32.93 -22.15
C GLU A 809 -4.48 33.92 -21.80
N ALA A 810 -3.44 33.47 -21.10
CA ALA A 810 -2.25 34.27 -20.85
C ALA A 810 -1.32 34.29 -22.07
N TRP A 811 -1.15 33.16 -22.77
CA TRP A 811 -0.37 33.09 -24.01
C TRP A 811 -1.01 33.88 -25.15
N GLU A 812 -2.32 33.75 -25.35
CA GLU A 812 -3.10 34.51 -26.33
C GLU A 812 -2.98 36.03 -26.10
N ARG A 813 -3.03 36.47 -24.83
CA ARG A 813 -2.82 37.87 -24.46
C ARG A 813 -1.40 38.32 -24.76
N PHE A 814 -0.38 37.56 -24.36
CA PHE A 814 1.02 37.90 -24.60
C PHE A 814 1.33 38.07 -26.10
N LEU A 815 0.81 37.19 -26.96
CA LEU A 815 0.94 37.33 -28.41
C LEU A 815 0.29 38.63 -28.91
N THR A 816 -0.92 38.94 -28.44
CA THR A 816 -1.67 40.15 -28.80
C THR A 816 -0.91 41.42 -28.38
N GLU A 817 -0.47 41.51 -27.12
CA GLU A 817 0.29 42.64 -26.59
C GLU A 817 1.65 42.82 -27.29
N SER A 818 2.30 41.73 -27.70
CA SER A 818 3.54 41.79 -28.48
C SER A 818 3.30 42.38 -29.88
N HIS A 819 2.25 41.94 -30.56
CA HIS A 819 1.85 42.49 -31.85
C HIS A 819 1.49 43.98 -31.78
N GLU A 820 0.76 44.42 -30.74
CA GLU A 820 0.36 45.82 -30.57
C GLU A 820 1.53 46.75 -30.23
N ASN A 821 2.46 46.31 -29.36
CA ASN A 821 3.60 47.14 -28.96
C ASN A 821 4.74 47.20 -30.00
N GLY A 822 4.61 46.50 -31.14
CA GLY A 822 5.66 46.39 -32.16
C GLY A 822 6.90 45.61 -31.70
N ILE A 823 6.87 45.06 -30.48
CA ILE A 823 7.85 44.11 -29.98
C ILE A 823 7.60 42.82 -30.74
N LYS A 824 8.37 42.58 -31.81
CA LYS A 824 8.35 41.26 -32.46
C LYS A 824 8.64 40.21 -31.38
N PRO A 825 7.73 39.25 -31.12
CA PRO A 825 8.13 38.06 -30.41
C PRO A 825 9.23 37.37 -31.21
N ARG A 826 10.00 36.49 -30.58
CA ARG A 826 10.93 35.65 -31.33
C ARG A 826 10.10 34.82 -32.32
N ASN A 827 10.42 34.98 -33.59
CA ASN A 827 9.66 34.46 -34.71
C ASN A 827 10.54 33.48 -35.49
N GLY A 828 10.36 32.19 -35.23
CA GLY A 828 10.81 31.13 -36.11
C GLY A 828 10.17 31.21 -37.50
N ILE A 829 10.90 30.66 -38.47
CA ILE A 829 10.40 30.20 -39.77
C ILE A 829 10.44 28.67 -39.71
#